data_AF-A0A261FNT5-F1
#
_entry.id   AF-A0A261FNT5-F1
#
_cell.length_a   1.000
_cell.length_b   1.000
_cell.length_c   1.000
_cell.angle_alpha   90.00
_cell.angle_beta   90.00
_cell.angle_gamma   90.00
#
_symmetry.space_group_name_H-M   'P 1'
#
loop_
_entity.id
_entity.type
_entity.pdbx_description
1 polymer ?
#
loop_
_entity_poly.entity_id
_entity_poly.type
_entity_poly.pdbx_seq_one_letter_code
_entity_poly.pdbx_strand_id
1 'polypeptide(L)'
;MAAHKSIPEGEMMSVRLNIGNGRGMSVAKTVAAVALAGAMVAAAVGLPAVSRNAYAEELSAQNNTDGVAGLCTPTTGTMGDSSGDINATDTGVATYVGGDMFVGKRSGDVAMRNNNGESGGGPLGSYAAEIEGATVVNGDLYTKLKKGFFTAGVVAFGSQFVPGQGTQVLTVGGNTKTTAKPSDNSHAFAWKDPEAPALSNMSRSVVGVSDNNKLKANGTATTEYTASIAGNKYNLYGKDRDDTYASVVAYSGKDGRVSWDASNPLSNIKGLDNGADETGTGKTDFTEYGTYLQDLSKQMAAYKGTDAMTVNTTGTLGNIDPNGDANVYTRYKYNWNNAKGEASYKFEFTSLNEKLITFHGDGKSALQVFTISADDLKTDNGQTGISYKFENIPENTSIVINVTGGNVEFHNGWRFLWQAPNETAPTDLSNGYWNPGAKGTTAQMKAYKDYAERASKILWNFADATNVTILGGQASGRMDAQNVSGTGKWQYGNLETDDDPAAAMMGSILVPNGNFESHVSTNGRVWVGGDFSMYNPTAAHQKDNAGNKFVNNAGQHSASVIDMDQERHNLPWSGNYTSQCASLEWSKVDAAADDTKLLAGSSWAIYSSEGDARSGTNPLKLVTDNEPAVDLNGTAGIIKVGGLNTNATYYVKEIGAPQDYAPSDVIYMVTSGDQGTTVTISEDVNGNDVTDGKIPNEKRGTSLTWKKTKEDGTTALAGTSWKLTKKVEAGTGAQDQSWTVTDNTVAANAVNIYRKSDETQANPLSELTMNMNETVQLTTKVTPTGALQKVVWSSPTTNYQNILRIQSNSDGTSIAYAVGVGTVEAQACTVSEANGNGNDVRQTCATLNVTVAANVVNVPDFDVKANGSSITNGSTLTMKPKATIQLNVTAKDAEGNAVAPTYESYATNVATASETGLITAVADGKATIVVRAGNQTRVFAVKVSSVDPVQYTYVYFPASGEGAWGSDTVWVHYGTGEQLAGFRTYGRCRL
;
A
#
# COMPACT_ATOMS: atom_id res chain seq x y z
N MET A 1 -52.04 -28.05 15.69
CA MET A 1 -53.22 -28.20 16.57
C MET A 1 -53.71 -26.81 16.94
N ALA A 2 -55.02 -26.59 16.74
CA ALA A 2 -55.87 -25.47 17.15
C ALA A 2 -55.44 -24.03 16.71
N ALA A 3 -56.02 -23.40 15.68
CA ALA A 3 -57.42 -22.91 15.52
C ALA A 3 -57.66 -21.56 16.25
N HIS A 4 -58.36 -20.54 15.74
CA HIS A 4 -59.23 -20.39 14.56
C HIS A 4 -59.71 -18.92 14.43
N LYS A 5 -60.02 -18.49 13.17
CA LYS A 5 -61.18 -17.65 12.72
C LYS A 5 -61.24 -16.15 13.12
N SER A 6 -61.75 -15.20 12.32
CA SER A 6 -62.43 -15.11 11.00
C SER A 6 -62.66 -13.60 10.67
N ILE A 7 -62.33 -13.06 9.48
CA ILE A 7 -63.18 -12.55 8.34
C ILE A 7 -64.58 -11.95 8.67
N PRO A 8 -65.29 -11.14 7.81
CA PRO A 8 -65.00 -10.22 6.66
C PRO A 8 -65.77 -8.85 6.69
N GLU A 9 -65.80 -8.16 5.52
CA GLU A 9 -66.77 -7.14 5.00
C GLU A 9 -66.30 -5.67 5.09
N GLY A 10 -66.44 -4.81 4.08
CA GLY A 10 -67.07 -4.87 2.76
C GLY A 10 -67.29 -3.44 2.23
N GLU A 11 -66.81 -3.19 1.00
CA GLU A 11 -67.12 -2.18 -0.03
C GLU A 11 -67.90 -0.86 0.26
N MET A 12 -67.43 0.24 -0.36
CA MET A 12 -68.27 1.07 -1.25
C MET A 12 -67.43 1.90 -2.25
N MET A 13 -67.48 1.49 -3.52
CA MET A 13 -67.81 2.28 -4.73
C MET A 13 -67.84 3.82 -4.57
N SER A 14 -67.32 4.63 -5.49
CA SER A 14 -67.86 4.83 -6.86
C SER A 14 -66.98 5.91 -7.57
N VAL A 15 -66.45 5.67 -8.78
CA VAL A 15 -66.95 6.24 -10.07
C VAL A 15 -66.39 7.65 -10.38
N ARG A 16 -65.85 8.01 -11.56
CA ARG A 16 -65.79 7.40 -12.91
C ARG A 16 -64.85 8.23 -13.82
N LEU A 17 -64.32 7.52 -14.83
CA LEU A 17 -64.08 7.90 -16.24
C LEU A 17 -63.09 9.05 -16.54
N ASN A 18 -62.22 8.95 -17.54
CA ASN A 18 -62.56 8.41 -18.86
C ASN A 18 -61.38 7.82 -19.64
N ILE A 19 -61.75 6.83 -20.45
CA ILE A 19 -60.95 5.95 -21.29
C ILE A 19 -60.81 6.58 -22.69
N GLY A 20 -59.71 6.28 -23.38
CA GLY A 20 -59.64 6.36 -24.84
C GLY A 20 -58.20 6.21 -25.35
N ASN A 21 -57.63 5.00 -25.34
CA ASN A 21 -57.67 3.98 -26.40
C ASN A 21 -56.64 4.18 -27.53
N GLY A 22 -55.81 3.15 -27.73
CA GLY A 22 -54.99 2.94 -28.92
C GLY A 22 -53.66 2.20 -28.61
N ARG A 23 -53.69 1.01 -28.00
CA ARG A 23 -53.66 -0.34 -28.63
C ARG A 23 -52.33 -0.75 -29.29
N GLY A 24 -51.77 -1.84 -28.75
CA GLY A 24 -50.74 -2.72 -29.33
C GLY A 24 -49.86 -3.34 -28.23
N MET A 25 -50.36 -4.31 -27.42
CA MET A 25 -50.01 -5.75 -27.48
C MET A 25 -48.51 -6.05 -27.67
N SER A 26 -47.82 -6.94 -26.95
CA SER A 26 -48.12 -7.82 -25.81
C SER A 26 -46.86 -8.65 -25.48
N VAL A 27 -46.71 -9.03 -24.21
CA VAL A 27 -46.06 -10.28 -23.70
C VAL A 27 -44.53 -10.34 -23.48
N ALA A 28 -44.21 -10.79 -22.26
CA ALA A 28 -43.10 -11.63 -21.79
C ALA A 28 -41.87 -11.00 -21.09
N LYS A 29 -41.69 -11.55 -19.88
CA LYS A 29 -40.51 -11.59 -19.00
C LYS A 29 -39.19 -11.82 -19.77
N THR A 30 -38.06 -11.32 -19.24
CA THR A 30 -36.91 -12.11 -18.71
C THR A 30 -35.71 -11.18 -18.40
N VAL A 31 -34.91 -11.66 -17.44
CA VAL A 31 -33.61 -11.21 -16.92
C VAL A 31 -32.50 -11.12 -18.01
N ALA A 32 -31.46 -10.31 -17.72
CA ALA A 32 -30.09 -10.28 -18.27
C ALA A 32 -29.75 -9.43 -19.52
N ALA A 33 -28.97 -8.37 -19.27
CA ALA A 33 -27.64 -8.02 -19.81
C ALA A 33 -27.32 -7.88 -21.32
N VAL A 34 -26.40 -6.92 -21.56
CA VAL A 34 -25.39 -6.76 -22.65
C VAL A 34 -25.69 -5.77 -23.80
N ALA A 35 -25.06 -4.59 -23.67
CA ALA A 35 -24.17 -3.85 -24.60
C ALA A 35 -24.34 -3.91 -26.13
N LEU A 36 -24.31 -2.72 -26.79
CA LEU A 36 -23.14 -2.20 -27.54
C LEU A 36 -23.48 -0.97 -28.43
N ALA A 37 -22.61 0.05 -28.30
CA ALA A 37 -22.05 0.96 -29.33
C ALA A 37 -22.98 1.86 -30.21
N GLY A 38 -22.63 3.11 -30.54
CA GLY A 38 -21.40 3.85 -30.32
C GLY A 38 -21.38 5.23 -30.99
N ALA A 39 -20.30 5.96 -30.71
CA ALA A 39 -19.73 7.11 -31.42
C ALA A 39 -20.51 8.43 -31.48
N MET A 40 -19.98 9.47 -30.81
CA MET A 40 -19.44 10.67 -31.47
C MET A 40 -18.74 11.63 -30.49
N VAL A 41 -17.47 11.93 -30.79
CA VAL A 41 -16.67 13.14 -30.44
C VAL A 41 -16.43 13.37 -28.92
N ALA A 42 -15.32 12.98 -28.29
CA ALA A 42 -13.91 13.27 -28.60
C ALA A 42 -13.64 14.74 -28.97
N ALA A 43 -13.92 15.65 -28.04
CA ALA A 43 -13.31 16.98 -28.00
C ALA A 43 -12.94 17.32 -26.55
N ALA A 44 -11.71 17.77 -26.39
CA ALA A 44 -11.01 17.96 -25.13
C ALA A 44 -11.72 18.92 -24.17
N VAL A 45 -12.08 18.42 -22.99
CA VAL A 45 -11.96 19.13 -21.72
C VAL A 45 -11.38 18.13 -20.74
N GLY A 46 -10.06 18.02 -20.72
CA GLY A 46 -9.37 17.31 -19.65
C GLY A 46 -9.60 18.09 -18.36
N LEU A 47 -10.54 17.63 -17.54
CA LEU A 47 -10.54 17.99 -16.12
C LEU A 47 -9.30 17.29 -15.53
N PRO A 48 -8.30 18.03 -15.04
CA PRO A 48 -7.16 17.40 -14.39
C PRO A 48 -7.67 16.64 -13.16
N ALA A 49 -7.24 15.39 -13.01
CA ALA A 49 -7.32 14.69 -11.74
C ALA A 49 -6.40 15.44 -10.76
N VAL A 50 -6.98 16.38 -10.01
CA VAL A 50 -6.27 17.13 -8.97
C VAL A 50 -6.15 16.21 -7.76
N SER A 51 -4.96 15.68 -7.51
CA SER A 51 -4.62 15.11 -6.20
C SER A 51 -4.70 16.22 -5.16
N ARG A 52 -5.43 15.97 -4.07
CA ARG A 52 -5.70 16.93 -2.98
C ARG A 52 -4.47 17.19 -2.08
N ASN A 53 -3.29 17.45 -2.66
CA ASN A 53 -2.07 17.71 -1.88
C ASN A 53 -1.62 19.18 -1.86
N ALA A 54 -2.25 20.08 -2.61
CA ALA A 54 -1.76 21.46 -2.78
C ALA A 54 -2.21 22.48 -1.71
N TYR A 55 -2.57 22.04 -0.49
CA TYR A 55 -2.70 22.93 0.68
C TYR A 55 -1.86 22.53 1.88
N ALA A 56 -1.02 21.50 1.73
CA ALA A 56 -0.01 21.23 2.74
C ALA A 56 1.08 22.31 2.72
N GLU A 57 1.40 22.93 1.56
CA GLU A 57 2.67 23.65 1.39
C GLU A 57 2.84 24.99 2.14
N GLU A 58 1.78 25.75 2.46
CA GLU A 58 1.92 26.99 3.25
C GLU A 58 1.87 26.76 4.77
N LEU A 59 1.32 25.62 5.24
CA LEU A 59 1.36 25.21 6.65
C LEU A 59 2.47 24.17 6.93
N SER A 60 3.02 23.52 5.91
CA SER A 60 4.16 22.59 6.00
C SER A 60 5.52 23.29 6.06
N ALA A 61 5.54 24.63 6.13
CA ALA A 61 6.78 25.40 6.28
C ALA A 61 7.35 25.35 7.72
N GLN A 62 6.79 24.54 8.60
CA GLN A 62 7.46 24.08 9.81
C GLN A 62 7.68 22.57 9.64
N ASN A 63 8.95 22.16 9.53
CA ASN A 63 9.39 20.77 9.65
C ASN A 63 8.63 20.07 10.81
N ASN A 64 8.44 18.75 10.79
CA ASN A 64 7.86 17.99 11.91
C ASN A 64 8.48 18.45 13.26
N THR A 65 7.83 19.39 13.94
CA THR A 65 8.41 20.14 15.07
C THR A 65 7.66 19.73 16.31
N ASP A 66 8.31 18.90 17.11
CA ASP A 66 7.81 18.47 18.40
C ASP A 66 7.44 19.67 19.30
N GLY A 67 6.30 19.60 19.96
CA GLY A 67 5.81 20.66 20.85
C GLY A 67 5.14 21.85 20.15
N VAL A 68 5.11 21.90 18.82
CA VAL A 68 4.50 23.02 18.07
C VAL A 68 3.33 22.53 17.24
N ALA A 69 2.16 23.11 17.47
CA ALA A 69 0.91 22.73 16.79
C ALA A 69 1.00 23.02 15.29
N GLY A 70 0.98 21.96 14.49
CA GLY A 70 1.07 22.02 13.04
C GLY A 70 0.71 20.70 12.39
N LEU A 71 0.79 20.65 11.06
CA LEU A 71 0.61 19.42 10.30
C LEU A 71 1.97 18.72 10.16
N CYS A 72 1.98 17.42 10.43
CA CYS A 72 3.13 16.56 10.23
C CYS A 72 3.12 16.02 8.79
N THR A 73 4.27 16.10 8.13
CA THR A 73 4.50 15.46 6.84
C THR A 73 5.16 14.10 7.11
N PRO A 74 4.47 12.98 6.83
CA PRO A 74 5.06 11.66 7.06
C PRO A 74 6.28 11.45 6.16
N THR A 75 7.42 11.00 6.70
CA THR A 75 8.49 10.47 5.84
C THR A 75 8.21 9.02 5.48
N THR A 76 8.76 8.60 4.35
CA THR A 76 8.77 7.20 3.92
C THR A 76 9.81 6.43 4.75
N GLY A 77 9.38 5.36 5.42
CA GLY A 77 10.27 4.44 6.13
C GLY A 77 10.57 3.21 5.29
N THR A 78 11.60 2.46 5.65
CA THR A 78 11.87 1.12 5.09
C THR A 78 12.00 0.17 6.27
N MET A 79 11.58 -1.09 6.13
CA MET A 79 11.70 -2.04 7.24
C MET A 79 12.93 -2.91 7.06
N GLY A 80 13.85 -2.80 8.02
CA GLY A 80 15.00 -3.68 8.12
C GLY A 80 16.05 -3.46 7.05
N ASP A 81 16.07 -2.29 6.37
CA ASP A 81 17.15 -1.73 5.56
C ASP A 81 17.06 -0.19 5.57
N SER A 82 17.93 0.47 4.81
CA SER A 82 17.94 1.94 4.66
C SER A 82 17.29 2.42 3.35
N SER A 83 16.65 1.55 2.56
CA SER A 83 16.16 1.86 1.20
C SER A 83 15.18 0.82 0.65
N GLY A 84 14.00 1.27 0.22
CA GLY A 84 13.01 0.47 -0.51
C GLY A 84 13.31 0.32 -2.01
N ASP A 85 14.38 0.95 -2.53
CA ASP A 85 14.83 0.75 -3.90
C ASP A 85 15.48 -0.63 -4.06
N ILE A 86 14.83 -1.50 -4.83
CA ILE A 86 15.29 -2.85 -5.17
C ILE A 86 16.64 -2.88 -5.92
N ASN A 87 17.12 -1.74 -6.42
CA ASN A 87 18.43 -1.61 -7.07
C ASN A 87 19.53 -1.09 -6.13
N ALA A 88 19.17 -0.69 -4.91
CA ALA A 88 20.13 -0.26 -3.92
C ALA A 88 20.94 -1.45 -3.36
N THR A 89 21.97 -1.12 -2.59
CA THR A 89 22.70 -2.12 -1.81
C THR A 89 21.87 -2.52 -0.60
N ASP A 90 21.67 -3.81 -0.37
CA ASP A 90 21.01 -4.29 0.84
C ASP A 90 21.91 -4.03 2.06
N THR A 91 21.44 -3.17 2.96
CA THR A 91 22.07 -2.87 4.25
C THR A 91 21.40 -3.63 5.38
N GLY A 92 20.41 -4.45 5.07
CA GLY A 92 19.45 -4.99 6.00
C GLY A 92 19.59 -6.46 6.37
N VAL A 93 18.80 -6.90 7.35
CA VAL A 93 18.67 -8.33 7.69
C VAL A 93 17.61 -8.97 6.81
N ALA A 94 18.07 -9.80 5.86
CA ALA A 94 17.21 -10.55 4.96
C ALA A 94 16.41 -11.62 5.72
N THR A 95 17.12 -12.50 6.44
CA THR A 95 16.52 -13.50 7.33
C THR A 95 16.97 -13.25 8.74
N TYR A 96 16.00 -13.16 9.65
CA TYR A 96 16.24 -13.24 11.08
C TYR A 96 15.54 -14.47 11.64
N VAL A 97 16.27 -15.24 12.46
CA VAL A 97 15.76 -16.38 13.21
C VAL A 97 16.11 -16.18 14.68
N GLY A 98 15.10 -15.92 15.52
CA GLY A 98 15.28 -15.71 16.96
C GLY A 98 15.58 -17.01 17.73
N GLY A 99 15.18 -18.16 17.18
CA GLY A 99 15.49 -19.50 17.67
C GLY A 99 16.56 -20.22 16.81
N ASP A 100 16.37 -21.52 16.60
CA ASP A 100 17.23 -22.37 15.79
C ASP A 100 16.80 -22.36 14.31
N MET A 101 17.77 -22.39 13.40
CA MET A 101 17.52 -22.51 11.96
C MET A 101 17.79 -23.93 11.47
N PHE A 102 16.85 -24.49 10.73
CA PHE A 102 16.93 -25.81 10.10
C PHE A 102 16.86 -25.66 8.58
N VAL A 103 17.94 -26.04 7.88
CA VAL A 103 17.87 -26.37 6.45
C VAL A 103 17.50 -27.85 6.37
N GLY A 104 16.20 -28.10 6.49
CA GLY A 104 15.63 -29.32 7.03
C GLY A 104 14.49 -29.02 7.99
N LYS A 105 14.10 -30.01 8.79
CA LYS A 105 13.14 -29.86 9.90
C LYS A 105 13.70 -30.50 11.15
N ARG A 106 13.45 -29.89 12.32
CA ARG A 106 13.83 -30.47 13.61
C ARG A 106 13.31 -31.90 13.75
N SER A 107 14.18 -32.82 14.12
CA SER A 107 13.82 -34.20 14.43
C SER A 107 13.73 -34.41 15.95
N GLY A 108 13.37 -35.61 16.39
CA GLY A 108 13.35 -35.92 17.83
C GLY A 108 14.74 -35.77 18.46
N ASP A 109 14.77 -35.32 19.71
CA ASP A 109 15.98 -35.04 20.50
C ASP A 109 17.07 -36.12 20.42
N VAL A 110 16.68 -37.40 20.41
CA VAL A 110 17.63 -38.51 20.28
C VAL A 110 18.31 -38.48 18.92
N ALA A 111 17.58 -38.26 17.83
CA ALA A 111 18.16 -38.16 16.50
C ALA A 111 19.06 -36.93 16.36
N MET A 112 18.67 -35.79 16.93
CA MET A 112 19.47 -34.56 16.92
C MET A 112 20.81 -34.68 17.65
N ARG A 113 20.87 -35.44 18.77
CA ARG A 113 22.12 -35.73 19.48
C ARG A 113 22.96 -36.81 18.82
N ASN A 114 22.34 -37.59 17.93
CA ASN A 114 22.93 -38.80 17.41
C ASN A 114 23.64 -38.56 16.08
N ASN A 115 24.70 -39.34 15.93
CA ASN A 115 25.65 -39.36 14.85
C ASN A 115 25.76 -40.84 14.41
N ASN A 116 24.65 -41.51 14.09
CA ASN A 116 24.65 -42.97 13.82
C ASN A 116 24.86 -43.28 12.32
N GLY A 117 26.08 -43.03 11.81
CA GLY A 117 26.51 -43.44 10.46
C GLY A 117 25.95 -42.61 9.30
N GLU A 118 26.22 -43.03 8.05
CA GLU A 118 25.86 -42.28 6.82
C GLU A 118 24.34 -42.06 6.63
N SER A 119 23.49 -42.78 7.39
CA SER A 119 22.02 -42.77 7.24
C SER A 119 21.28 -42.22 8.46
N GLY A 120 21.98 -41.93 9.57
CA GLY A 120 21.35 -41.75 10.88
C GLY A 120 21.68 -40.44 11.59
N GLY A 121 20.66 -39.87 12.24
CA GLY A 121 20.80 -38.68 13.09
C GLY A 121 20.53 -37.34 12.39
N GLY A 122 20.64 -36.28 13.18
CA GLY A 122 20.40 -34.90 12.76
C GLY A 122 18.93 -34.56 12.48
N PRO A 123 18.67 -33.38 11.86
CA PRO A 123 17.33 -33.00 11.42
C PRO A 123 16.81 -33.92 10.29
N LEU A 124 15.55 -33.79 9.94
CA LEU A 124 14.99 -34.37 8.73
C LEU A 124 15.53 -33.61 7.50
N GLY A 125 15.88 -34.34 6.44
CA GLY A 125 16.52 -33.78 5.25
C GLY A 125 15.54 -33.06 4.32
N SER A 126 16.04 -32.02 3.65
CA SER A 126 15.25 -31.15 2.75
C SER A 126 15.92 -30.99 1.38
N TYR A 127 15.10 -30.80 0.36
CA TYR A 127 15.49 -30.34 -0.98
C TYR A 127 15.78 -28.83 -1.06
N ALA A 128 15.98 -28.14 0.08
CA ALA A 128 16.39 -26.75 0.09
C ALA A 128 17.74 -26.49 -0.60
N ALA A 129 17.78 -25.45 -1.43
CA ALA A 129 18.89 -25.14 -2.31
C ALA A 129 19.64 -23.88 -1.87
N GLU A 130 18.96 -22.75 -1.62
CA GLU A 130 19.66 -21.46 -1.48
C GLU A 130 18.94 -20.45 -0.55
N ILE A 131 19.72 -19.53 0.03
CA ILE A 131 19.26 -18.39 0.83
C ILE A 131 20.03 -17.11 0.48
N GLU A 132 19.31 -16.09 0.01
CA GLU A 132 19.84 -14.80 -0.44
C GLU A 132 19.93 -13.78 0.70
N GLY A 133 20.85 -12.83 0.61
CA GLY A 133 20.96 -11.73 1.55
C GLY A 133 21.63 -12.13 2.86
N ALA A 134 21.56 -11.24 3.86
CA ALA A 134 22.15 -11.50 5.17
C ALA A 134 21.22 -12.34 6.07
N THR A 135 21.72 -13.48 6.51
CA THR A 135 21.01 -14.40 7.41
C THR A 135 21.61 -14.33 8.81
N VAL A 136 20.78 -13.98 9.78
CA VAL A 136 21.12 -13.86 11.19
C VAL A 136 20.33 -14.91 11.97
N VAL A 137 21.06 -15.85 12.57
CA VAL A 137 20.50 -16.92 13.42
C VAL A 137 20.95 -16.64 14.84
N ASN A 138 20.00 -16.34 15.73
CA ASN A 138 20.30 -16.12 17.14
C ASN A 138 20.67 -17.42 17.85
N GLY A 139 20.02 -18.53 17.48
CA GLY A 139 20.31 -19.89 17.98
C GLY A 139 21.36 -20.65 17.18
N ASP A 140 21.13 -21.95 17.04
CA ASP A 140 21.99 -22.90 16.32
C ASP A 140 21.51 -23.09 14.87
N LEU A 141 22.44 -23.43 13.97
CA LEU A 141 22.17 -23.79 12.58
C LEU A 141 22.31 -25.30 12.37
N TYR A 142 21.28 -25.96 11.84
CA TYR A 142 21.28 -27.39 11.53
C TYR A 142 20.98 -27.64 10.06
N THR A 143 21.75 -28.50 9.40
CA THR A 143 21.59 -28.78 7.97
C THR A 143 21.60 -30.27 7.63
N LYS A 144 20.68 -30.69 6.76
CA LYS A 144 20.69 -32.02 6.13
C LYS A 144 20.11 -31.92 4.71
N LEU A 145 21.00 -31.95 3.73
CA LEU A 145 20.71 -31.49 2.37
C LEU A 145 20.54 -32.67 1.42
N LYS A 146 19.34 -32.85 0.85
CA LYS A 146 19.07 -33.90 -0.16
C LYS A 146 19.69 -33.58 -1.53
N LYS A 147 19.91 -32.29 -1.85
CA LYS A 147 20.64 -31.84 -3.05
C LYS A 147 22.16 -31.88 -2.89
N GLY A 148 22.66 -32.02 -1.67
CA GLY A 148 24.09 -32.08 -1.38
C GLY A 148 24.85 -30.74 -1.55
N PHE A 149 24.17 -29.60 -1.61
CA PHE A 149 24.77 -28.27 -1.36
C PHE A 149 23.68 -27.26 -1.00
N PHE A 150 24.03 -26.26 -0.21
CA PHE A 150 23.15 -25.13 0.12
C PHE A 150 23.94 -23.83 0.07
N THR A 151 23.48 -22.84 -0.70
CA THR A 151 24.20 -21.57 -0.90
C THR A 151 23.64 -20.47 -0.01
N ALA A 152 24.50 -19.73 0.71
CA ALA A 152 24.11 -18.56 1.50
C ALA A 152 24.82 -17.29 1.03
N GLY A 153 24.07 -16.20 0.87
CA GLY A 153 24.57 -14.88 0.46
C GLY A 153 24.08 -14.45 -0.92
N VAL A 154 24.87 -14.68 -1.98
CA VAL A 154 24.39 -14.54 -3.37
C VAL A 154 23.92 -15.90 -3.88
N VAL A 155 22.70 -15.94 -4.38
CA VAL A 155 22.08 -17.14 -4.93
C VAL A 155 22.22 -17.18 -6.45
N ALA A 156 22.15 -18.37 -7.04
CA ALA A 156 22.22 -18.53 -8.49
C ALA A 156 21.06 -17.82 -9.19
N PHE A 157 19.90 -17.81 -8.54
CA PHE A 157 18.70 -17.11 -8.94
C PHE A 157 18.03 -16.47 -7.71
N GLY A 158 17.71 -15.17 -7.77
CA GLY A 158 17.17 -14.44 -6.64
C GLY A 158 16.75 -13.02 -6.99
N SER A 159 16.32 -12.28 -5.97
CA SER A 159 15.81 -10.90 -6.06
C SER A 159 16.77 -9.93 -6.72
N GLN A 160 18.08 -10.24 -6.70
CA GLN A 160 19.17 -9.35 -7.10
C GLN A 160 19.37 -8.14 -6.19
N PHE A 161 18.59 -8.04 -5.11
CA PHE A 161 18.80 -7.11 -4.02
C PHE A 161 19.85 -7.71 -3.07
N VAL A 162 21.11 -7.43 -3.38
CA VAL A 162 22.26 -8.10 -2.76
C VAL A 162 22.98 -7.19 -1.76
N PRO A 163 23.55 -7.77 -0.70
CA PRO A 163 24.34 -7.01 0.25
C PRO A 163 25.57 -6.32 -0.37
N GLY A 164 26.06 -5.31 0.35
CA GLY A 164 27.30 -4.61 -0.01
C GLY A 164 28.52 -5.53 -0.03
N GLN A 165 29.57 -5.10 -0.74
CA GLN A 165 30.84 -5.84 -0.74
C GLN A 165 31.39 -5.94 0.69
N GLY A 166 31.80 -7.14 1.10
CA GLY A 166 32.42 -7.36 2.40
C GLY A 166 31.44 -7.63 3.54
N THR A 167 30.13 -7.68 3.27
CA THR A 167 29.09 -7.99 4.26
C THR A 167 29.24 -9.40 4.83
N GLN A 168 28.93 -9.53 6.12
CA GLN A 168 28.79 -10.80 6.82
C GLN A 168 27.38 -11.35 6.54
N VAL A 169 27.28 -12.26 5.59
CA VAL A 169 25.98 -12.76 5.08
C VAL A 169 25.42 -13.94 5.87
N LEU A 170 26.21 -14.52 6.77
CA LEU A 170 25.75 -15.55 7.69
C LEU A 170 26.32 -15.30 9.08
N THR A 171 25.44 -15.22 10.07
CA THR A 171 25.80 -15.06 11.47
C THR A 171 25.05 -16.09 12.31
N VAL A 172 25.76 -16.83 13.16
CA VAL A 172 25.16 -17.85 14.05
C VAL A 172 25.59 -17.57 15.48
N GLY A 173 24.62 -17.22 16.33
CA GLY A 173 24.84 -16.75 17.70
C GLY A 173 25.02 -17.86 18.73
N GLY A 174 24.30 -18.97 18.60
CA GLY A 174 24.35 -20.05 19.57
C GLY A 174 23.69 -19.73 20.92
N ASN A 175 22.80 -18.73 20.96
CA ASN A 175 22.19 -18.21 22.19
C ASN A 175 20.96 -19.02 22.65
N THR A 176 20.51 -20.01 21.88
CA THR A 176 19.40 -20.88 22.26
C THR A 176 19.85 -21.92 23.29
N LYS A 177 18.95 -22.26 24.21
CA LYS A 177 19.20 -23.29 25.25
C LYS A 177 18.98 -24.71 24.75
N THR A 178 18.97 -24.94 23.43
CA THR A 178 18.69 -26.27 22.86
C THR A 178 19.77 -27.26 23.32
N THR A 179 19.38 -28.23 24.17
CA THR A 179 20.25 -29.28 24.71
C THR A 179 20.30 -30.53 23.81
N ALA A 180 19.59 -30.50 22.69
CA ALA A 180 19.46 -31.59 21.74
C ALA A 180 20.42 -31.40 20.57
N LYS A 181 21.73 -31.44 20.85
CA LYS A 181 22.79 -31.32 19.85
C LYS A 181 23.98 -32.22 20.18
N PRO A 182 24.88 -32.49 19.23
CA PRO A 182 26.13 -33.21 19.48
C PRO A 182 26.94 -32.58 20.63
N SER A 183 27.68 -33.39 21.39
CA SER A 183 28.48 -32.95 22.52
C SER A 183 29.81 -32.33 22.08
N ASP A 184 29.72 -31.24 21.33
CA ASP A 184 30.81 -30.35 20.98
C ASP A 184 30.33 -28.92 21.27
N ASN A 185 31.27 -27.99 21.43
CA ASN A 185 30.93 -26.61 21.69
C ASN A 185 30.59 -25.85 20.37
N SER A 186 30.03 -26.52 19.35
CA SER A 186 29.62 -25.90 18.09
C SER A 186 28.18 -25.39 18.16
N HIS A 187 27.87 -24.51 17.22
CA HIS A 187 26.54 -23.95 16.99
C HIS A 187 26.10 -24.05 15.52
N ALA A 188 26.89 -24.67 14.65
CA ALA A 188 26.51 -24.96 13.27
C ALA A 188 26.84 -26.41 12.89
N PHE A 189 25.82 -27.18 12.52
CA PHE A 189 25.88 -28.62 12.33
C PHE A 189 25.41 -29.07 10.94
N ALA A 190 26.00 -30.17 10.45
CA ALA A 190 25.66 -30.73 9.14
C ALA A 190 25.69 -32.26 9.15
N TRP A 191 24.67 -32.89 8.54
CA TRP A 191 24.59 -34.33 8.31
C TRP A 191 24.43 -34.62 6.82
N LYS A 192 25.10 -35.67 6.35
CA LYS A 192 24.88 -36.21 4.99
C LYS A 192 23.48 -36.85 4.92
N ASP A 193 22.73 -36.52 3.88
CA ASP A 193 21.50 -37.25 3.54
C ASP A 193 21.83 -38.41 2.58
N PRO A 194 21.17 -39.58 2.71
CA PRO A 194 21.38 -40.70 1.77
C PRO A 194 21.00 -40.38 0.31
N GLU A 195 20.10 -39.42 0.09
CA GLU A 195 19.72 -38.98 -1.27
C GLU A 195 20.69 -37.95 -1.86
N ALA A 196 21.60 -37.40 -1.05
CA ALA A 196 22.61 -36.47 -1.53
C ALA A 196 23.55 -37.17 -2.53
N PRO A 197 23.99 -36.47 -3.59
CA PRO A 197 25.00 -37.00 -4.50
C PRO A 197 26.27 -37.44 -3.78
N ALA A 198 27.03 -38.31 -4.45
CA ALA A 198 28.37 -38.64 -4.00
C ALA A 198 29.21 -37.34 -3.87
N LEU A 199 29.90 -37.22 -2.72
CA LEU A 199 30.69 -36.03 -2.42
C LEU A 199 31.77 -35.82 -3.49
N SER A 200 31.90 -34.57 -3.94
CA SER A 200 32.91 -34.13 -4.90
C SER A 200 33.41 -32.74 -4.51
N ASN A 201 34.38 -32.19 -5.25
CA ASN A 201 34.79 -30.79 -5.08
C ASN A 201 33.62 -29.79 -5.24
N MET A 202 32.55 -30.19 -5.94
CA MET A 202 31.35 -29.39 -6.22
C MET A 202 30.09 -29.80 -5.42
N SER A 203 30.06 -30.97 -4.79
CA SER A 203 28.94 -31.45 -3.95
C SER A 203 29.47 -31.80 -2.57
N ARG A 204 29.13 -30.97 -1.57
CA ARG A 204 29.77 -30.99 -0.25
C ARG A 204 28.80 -31.23 0.91
N SER A 205 27.49 -31.28 0.66
CA SER A 205 26.41 -31.44 1.64
C SER A 205 26.51 -30.52 2.86
N VAL A 206 26.99 -29.30 2.66
CA VAL A 206 27.22 -28.26 3.68
C VAL A 206 26.76 -26.90 3.18
N VAL A 207 26.73 -25.91 4.06
CA VAL A 207 26.45 -24.51 3.70
C VAL A 207 27.67 -23.86 3.08
N GLY A 208 27.52 -23.33 1.86
CA GLY A 208 28.53 -22.59 1.14
C GLY A 208 28.24 -21.09 1.16
N VAL A 209 29.13 -20.29 1.76
CA VAL A 209 29.09 -18.82 1.69
C VAL A 209 29.59 -18.40 0.31
N SER A 210 28.69 -17.91 -0.54
CA SER A 210 28.98 -17.57 -1.93
C SER A 210 29.50 -16.14 -2.09
N ASP A 211 30.29 -15.94 -3.15
CA ASP A 211 30.80 -14.62 -3.52
C ASP A 211 29.82 -13.85 -4.39
N ASN A 212 29.81 -12.52 -4.23
CA ASN A 212 29.09 -11.62 -5.13
C ASN A 212 29.81 -11.44 -6.48
N ASN A 213 29.73 -12.44 -7.36
CA ASN A 213 30.38 -12.39 -8.67
C ASN A 213 29.84 -11.27 -9.59
N LYS A 214 28.69 -10.65 -9.31
CA LYS A 214 28.15 -9.54 -10.10
C LYS A 214 29.00 -8.27 -10.00
N LEU A 215 29.72 -8.05 -8.90
CA LEU A 215 30.60 -6.90 -8.71
C LEU A 215 31.99 -7.06 -9.37
N LYS A 216 32.30 -8.21 -9.97
CA LYS A 216 33.58 -8.47 -10.65
C LYS A 216 33.72 -7.84 -12.05
N ALA A 217 32.68 -7.18 -12.55
CA ALA A 217 32.66 -6.61 -13.90
C ALA A 217 33.81 -5.62 -14.19
N ASN A 218 34.45 -5.06 -13.15
CA ASN A 218 35.57 -4.10 -13.29
C ASN A 218 36.97 -4.71 -13.02
N GLY A 219 37.09 -6.03 -12.91
CA GLY A 219 38.38 -6.74 -12.94
C GLY A 219 39.33 -6.56 -11.75
N THR A 220 38.98 -5.80 -10.70
CA THR A 220 39.88 -5.44 -9.58
C THR A 220 39.35 -5.73 -8.17
N ALA A 221 38.06 -6.09 -8.00
CA ALA A 221 37.45 -6.26 -6.69
C ALA A 221 37.49 -7.72 -6.19
N THR A 222 38.04 -7.96 -4.99
CA THR A 222 37.84 -9.20 -4.23
C THR A 222 36.46 -9.17 -3.57
N THR A 223 35.53 -9.94 -4.11
CA THR A 223 34.18 -10.13 -3.58
C THR A 223 34.28 -11.04 -2.36
N GLU A 224 34.17 -10.52 -1.14
CA GLU A 224 34.47 -11.28 0.08
C GLU A 224 33.30 -11.24 1.05
N TYR A 225 32.25 -12.02 0.76
CA TYR A 225 31.27 -12.33 1.79
C TYR A 225 31.86 -13.25 2.84
N THR A 226 31.45 -13.05 4.08
CA THR A 226 31.99 -13.75 5.25
C THR A 226 30.88 -14.33 6.11
N ALA A 227 31.26 -15.27 6.97
CA ALA A 227 30.40 -15.79 8.01
C ALA A 227 31.08 -15.74 9.38
N SER A 228 30.30 -15.56 10.44
CA SER A 228 30.75 -15.57 11.83
C SER A 228 29.87 -16.50 12.65
N ILE A 229 30.49 -17.48 13.29
CA ILE A 229 29.80 -18.58 13.98
C ILE A 229 30.37 -18.68 15.40
N ALA A 230 29.48 -18.65 16.39
CA ALA A 230 29.84 -18.94 17.76
C ALA A 230 30.33 -20.39 17.90
N GLY A 231 31.32 -20.58 18.77
CA GLY A 231 31.81 -21.91 19.15
C GLY A 231 32.63 -22.64 18.09
N ASN A 232 32.98 -23.89 18.42
CA ASN A 232 33.99 -24.66 17.72
C ASN A 232 33.55 -25.04 16.31
N LYS A 233 34.52 -25.16 15.39
CA LYS A 233 34.28 -25.75 14.06
C LYS A 233 33.71 -27.17 14.16
N TYR A 234 32.57 -27.40 13.51
CA TYR A 234 32.00 -28.74 13.31
C TYR A 234 32.19 -29.22 11.87
N ASN A 235 32.38 -30.53 11.69
CA ASN A 235 32.55 -31.14 10.37
C ASN A 235 31.27 -31.86 9.93
N LEU A 236 31.07 -32.00 8.62
CA LEU A 236 30.00 -32.82 8.06
C LEU A 236 30.03 -34.24 8.63
N TYR A 237 28.90 -34.67 9.20
CA TYR A 237 28.75 -36.00 9.77
C TYR A 237 28.18 -37.02 8.75
N GLY A 238 28.64 -38.29 8.82
CA GLY A 238 28.10 -39.41 8.01
C GLY A 238 28.89 -39.79 6.75
N LYS A 239 30.22 -39.88 6.83
CA LYS A 239 31.12 -40.33 5.73
C LYS A 239 32.07 -41.44 6.21
N ASP A 240 32.35 -42.42 5.36
CA ASP A 240 33.21 -43.59 5.65
C ASP A 240 34.74 -43.34 5.80
N ARG A 241 35.27 -42.12 5.69
CA ARG A 241 36.68 -41.79 6.04
C ARG A 241 36.81 -40.32 6.45
N ASP A 242 37.61 -40.08 7.49
CA ASP A 242 38.04 -38.77 8.00
C ASP A 242 38.39 -37.79 6.86
N ASP A 243 37.59 -36.75 6.62
CA ASP A 243 37.96 -35.60 5.76
C ASP A 243 37.09 -34.35 5.99
N THR A 244 37.70 -33.39 6.70
CA THR A 244 37.91 -31.95 6.42
C THR A 244 36.79 -30.94 6.08
N TYR A 245 35.57 -31.32 5.67
CA TYR A 245 34.55 -30.31 5.32
C TYR A 245 33.82 -29.78 6.55
N ALA A 246 34.04 -28.51 6.87
CA ALA A 246 33.28 -27.81 7.91
C ALA A 246 31.79 -27.76 7.52
N SER A 247 30.89 -27.74 8.49
CA SER A 247 29.44 -27.58 8.26
C SER A 247 29.09 -26.28 7.54
N VAL A 248 29.97 -25.28 7.63
CA VAL A 248 29.93 -24.03 6.85
C VAL A 248 31.30 -23.77 6.22
N VAL A 249 31.32 -23.55 4.90
CA VAL A 249 32.55 -23.31 4.12
C VAL A 249 32.42 -22.10 3.20
N ALA A 250 33.56 -21.54 2.76
CA ALA A 250 33.58 -20.61 1.65
C ALA A 250 33.34 -21.37 0.32
N TYR A 251 32.39 -20.90 -0.49
CA TYR A 251 32.06 -21.53 -1.77
C TYR A 251 33.26 -21.58 -2.74
N SER A 252 34.09 -20.52 -2.76
CA SER A 252 35.26 -20.39 -3.64
C SER A 252 36.50 -21.15 -3.18
N GLY A 253 36.45 -21.84 -2.03
CA GLY A 253 37.56 -22.63 -1.50
C GLY A 253 38.74 -21.81 -0.92
N LYS A 254 38.57 -20.50 -0.69
CA LYS A 254 39.57 -19.67 0.00
C LYS A 254 39.43 -19.80 1.53
N ASP A 255 40.53 -20.14 2.21
CA ASP A 255 40.59 -20.21 3.67
C ASP A 255 40.38 -18.83 4.32
N GLY A 256 39.79 -18.80 5.53
CA GLY A 256 39.69 -17.59 6.37
C GLY A 256 38.41 -16.75 6.26
N ARG A 257 37.40 -17.16 5.46
CA ARG A 257 36.12 -16.41 5.32
C ARG A 257 35.01 -16.82 6.27
N VAL A 258 35.15 -17.97 6.91
CA VAL A 258 34.25 -18.45 7.96
C VAL A 258 35.02 -18.35 9.27
N SER A 259 34.60 -17.46 10.14
CA SER A 259 35.18 -17.27 11.46
C SER A 259 34.43 -18.15 12.46
N TRP A 260 35.12 -19.15 12.99
CA TRP A 260 34.65 -19.98 14.10
C TRP A 260 35.15 -19.41 15.43
N ASP A 261 34.60 -19.88 16.54
CA ASP A 261 34.93 -19.41 17.90
C ASP A 261 34.69 -17.88 18.06
N ALA A 262 33.75 -17.34 17.28
CA ALA A 262 33.45 -15.92 17.32
C ALA A 262 32.81 -15.56 18.66
N SER A 263 33.38 -14.57 19.34
CA SER A 263 32.82 -14.03 20.60
C SER A 263 31.70 -13.04 20.27
N ASN A 264 30.49 -13.31 20.76
CA ASN A 264 29.29 -12.46 20.58
C ASN A 264 29.05 -12.02 19.12
N PRO A 265 28.93 -12.96 18.16
CA PRO A 265 28.90 -12.63 16.74
C PRO A 265 27.71 -11.76 16.31
N LEU A 266 26.67 -11.65 17.13
CA LEU A 266 25.50 -10.80 16.90
C LEU A 266 25.70 -9.32 17.30
N SER A 267 26.67 -9.02 18.17
CA SER A 267 26.89 -7.67 18.70
C SER A 267 27.48 -6.68 17.69
N ASN A 268 28.02 -7.19 16.58
CA ASN A 268 28.62 -6.38 15.53
C ASN A 268 28.68 -7.19 14.22
N ILE A 269 27.58 -7.18 13.48
CA ILE A 269 27.50 -7.84 12.17
C ILE A 269 27.98 -6.88 11.09
N LYS A 270 29.08 -7.24 10.42
CA LYS A 270 29.71 -6.35 9.43
C LYS A 270 28.82 -6.12 8.22
N GLY A 271 28.62 -4.85 7.86
CA GLY A 271 27.92 -4.44 6.64
C GLY A 271 26.40 -4.47 6.75
N LEU A 272 25.85 -4.63 7.96
CA LEU A 272 24.43 -4.48 8.26
C LEU A 272 24.19 -3.26 9.14
N ASP A 273 23.01 -2.66 8.96
CA ASP A 273 22.46 -1.58 9.76
C ASP A 273 21.05 -2.00 10.22
N ASN A 274 20.73 -1.76 11.49
CA ASN A 274 19.40 -2.04 12.05
C ASN A 274 18.60 -0.74 12.31
N GLY A 275 19.05 0.41 11.78
CA GLY A 275 18.26 1.66 11.81
C GLY A 275 17.97 2.20 13.22
N ALA A 276 18.65 1.68 14.24
CA ALA A 276 18.56 2.15 15.61
C ALA A 276 19.75 3.09 15.88
N ASP A 277 19.45 4.39 15.94
CA ASP A 277 20.27 5.53 16.35
C ASP A 277 20.91 6.38 15.21
N GLU A 278 20.36 7.58 15.01
CA GLU A 278 20.86 8.63 14.11
C GLU A 278 22.20 9.25 14.57
N THR A 279 22.75 8.88 15.73
CA THR A 279 23.96 9.51 16.28
C THR A 279 25.28 9.03 15.69
N GLY A 280 25.28 8.05 14.77
CA GLY A 280 26.46 7.74 13.95
C GLY A 280 27.66 7.16 14.70
N THR A 281 27.51 6.68 15.94
CA THR A 281 28.60 6.10 16.73
C THR A 281 28.20 4.82 17.46
N GLY A 282 28.03 3.71 16.75
CA GLY A 282 27.88 2.40 17.41
C GLY A 282 27.43 1.31 16.44
N LYS A 283 28.17 0.21 16.38
CA LYS A 283 27.77 -0.98 15.63
C LYS A 283 26.49 -1.55 16.28
N THR A 284 25.46 -1.78 15.49
CA THR A 284 24.14 -2.18 16.01
C THR A 284 24.16 -3.61 16.54
N ASP A 285 23.66 -3.81 17.76
CA ASP A 285 23.56 -5.11 18.41
C ASP A 285 22.29 -5.84 17.95
N PHE A 286 22.44 -7.03 17.38
CA PHE A 286 21.33 -7.85 16.87
C PHE A 286 20.79 -8.85 17.90
N THR A 287 21.31 -8.89 19.14
CA THR A 287 20.75 -9.78 20.17
C THR A 287 19.32 -9.43 20.56
N GLU A 288 18.92 -8.16 20.40
CA GLU A 288 17.57 -7.67 20.73
C GLU A 288 16.68 -7.47 19.49
N TYR A 289 17.14 -7.87 18.30
CA TYR A 289 16.40 -7.69 17.05
C TYR A 289 15.03 -8.40 17.07
N GLY A 290 14.91 -9.51 17.81
CA GLY A 290 13.63 -10.17 18.04
C GLY A 290 12.58 -9.29 18.72
N THR A 291 12.98 -8.46 19.68
CA THR A 291 12.09 -7.50 20.36
C THR A 291 11.62 -6.42 19.39
N TYR A 292 12.52 -5.89 18.57
CA TYR A 292 12.18 -4.94 17.51
C TYR A 292 11.12 -5.51 16.56
N LEU A 293 11.28 -6.77 16.11
CA LEU A 293 10.30 -7.44 15.25
C LEU A 293 8.94 -7.65 15.93
N GLN A 294 8.92 -7.91 17.24
CA GLN A 294 7.68 -8.02 18.01
C GLN A 294 6.93 -6.69 18.07
N ASP A 295 7.63 -5.59 18.31
CA ASP A 295 7.00 -4.27 18.37
C ASP A 295 6.55 -3.79 16.99
N LEU A 296 7.35 -4.06 15.95
CA LEU A 296 6.97 -3.84 14.56
C LEU A 296 5.68 -4.60 14.19
N SER A 297 5.61 -5.87 14.55
CA SER A 297 4.42 -6.69 14.28
C SER A 297 3.17 -6.18 15.02
N LYS A 298 3.31 -5.76 16.29
CA LYS A 298 2.21 -5.15 17.05
C LYS A 298 1.72 -3.86 16.39
N GLN A 299 2.65 -3.03 15.91
CA GLN A 299 2.31 -1.81 15.18
C GLN A 299 1.53 -2.13 13.90
N MET A 300 2.00 -3.09 13.10
CA MET A 300 1.30 -3.53 11.88
C MET A 300 -0.09 -4.10 12.18
N ALA A 301 -0.23 -4.87 13.25
CA ALA A 301 -1.49 -5.44 13.70
C ALA A 301 -2.50 -4.39 14.20
N ALA A 302 -2.01 -3.24 14.71
CA ALA A 302 -2.85 -2.16 15.18
C ALA A 302 -3.43 -1.30 14.04
N TYR A 303 -2.83 -1.31 12.85
CA TYR A 303 -3.37 -0.60 11.71
C TYR A 303 -4.66 -1.26 11.19
N LYS A 304 -5.59 -0.42 10.74
CA LYS A 304 -6.86 -0.84 10.15
C LYS A 304 -6.97 -0.28 8.74
N GLY A 305 -7.50 -1.09 7.83
CA GLY A 305 -7.87 -0.64 6.49
C GLY A 305 -9.13 0.23 6.52
N THR A 306 -9.39 0.92 5.41
CA THR A 306 -10.67 1.63 5.21
C THR A 306 -11.78 0.63 4.90
N ASP A 307 -13.05 1.01 5.04
CA ASP A 307 -14.19 0.12 4.70
C ASP A 307 -14.25 -0.28 3.22
N ALA A 308 -13.61 0.51 2.35
CA ALA A 308 -13.47 0.18 0.94
C ALA A 308 -12.45 -0.95 0.71
N MET A 309 -11.54 -1.18 1.67
CA MET A 309 -10.62 -2.30 1.63
C MET A 309 -11.36 -3.56 2.07
N THR A 310 -11.53 -4.51 1.16
CA THR A 310 -12.30 -5.73 1.43
C THR A 310 -11.52 -6.98 1.05
N VAL A 311 -11.84 -8.09 1.71
CA VAL A 311 -11.25 -9.40 1.39
C VAL A 311 -12.37 -10.37 1.04
N ASN A 312 -12.19 -11.10 -0.07
CA ASN A 312 -13.07 -12.20 -0.45
C ASN A 312 -12.28 -13.50 -0.49
N THR A 313 -12.69 -14.48 0.31
CA THR A 313 -11.98 -15.76 0.51
C THR A 313 -12.68 -16.96 -0.14
N THR A 314 -13.69 -16.73 -0.97
CA THR A 314 -14.58 -17.77 -1.54
C THR A 314 -14.31 -18.11 -3.01
N GLY A 315 -13.38 -17.42 -3.67
CA GLY A 315 -13.09 -17.65 -5.09
C GLY A 315 -12.35 -18.96 -5.35
N THR A 316 -12.33 -19.40 -6.61
CA THR A 316 -11.53 -20.53 -7.06
C THR A 316 -10.93 -20.28 -8.45
N LEU A 317 -9.82 -20.95 -8.76
CA LEU A 317 -9.16 -20.91 -10.06
C LEU A 317 -8.82 -22.32 -10.56
N GLY A 318 -9.20 -22.59 -11.81
CA GLY A 318 -8.89 -23.85 -12.50
C GLY A 318 -7.64 -23.75 -13.38
N ASN A 319 -7.51 -24.65 -14.35
CA ASN A 319 -6.34 -24.74 -15.24
C ASN A 319 -6.20 -23.62 -16.28
N ILE A 320 -7.17 -22.72 -16.41
CA ILE A 320 -7.11 -21.70 -17.47
C ILE A 320 -6.03 -20.68 -17.12
N ASP A 321 -5.23 -20.29 -18.11
CA ASP A 321 -4.26 -19.21 -17.98
C ASP A 321 -4.99 -17.88 -17.76
N PRO A 322 -4.80 -17.20 -16.60
CA PRO A 322 -5.46 -15.93 -16.31
C PRO A 322 -5.11 -14.82 -17.31
N ASN A 323 -3.93 -14.89 -17.94
CA ASN A 323 -3.49 -13.90 -18.93
C ASN A 323 -4.07 -14.16 -20.33
N GLY A 324 -4.67 -15.33 -20.55
CA GLY A 324 -5.16 -15.76 -21.87
C GLY A 324 -4.07 -16.09 -22.88
N ASP A 325 -2.81 -16.24 -22.44
CA ASP A 325 -1.66 -16.55 -23.30
C ASP A 325 -1.65 -18.03 -23.75
N ALA A 326 -2.24 -18.93 -22.96
CA ALA A 326 -2.32 -20.36 -23.23
C ALA A 326 -3.68 -20.96 -22.82
N ASN A 327 -4.00 -22.14 -23.39
CA ASN A 327 -5.21 -22.89 -23.03
C ASN A 327 -5.11 -23.56 -21.65
N VAL A 328 -3.89 -23.75 -21.16
CA VAL A 328 -3.58 -24.33 -19.85
C VAL A 328 -2.53 -23.48 -19.18
N TYR A 329 -2.66 -23.33 -17.87
CA TYR A 329 -1.69 -22.65 -17.04
C TYR A 329 -0.35 -23.37 -17.16
N THR A 330 0.73 -22.60 -17.20
CA THR A 330 2.08 -23.13 -17.43
C THR A 330 3.09 -22.42 -16.54
N ARG A 331 3.94 -23.19 -15.87
CA ARG A 331 5.12 -22.68 -15.14
C ARG A 331 6.37 -22.89 -15.94
N TYR A 332 7.26 -21.91 -15.89
CA TYR A 332 8.57 -21.95 -16.52
C TYR A 332 9.64 -21.88 -15.45
N LYS A 333 10.71 -22.67 -15.62
CA LYS A 333 11.96 -22.42 -14.91
C LYS A 333 12.54 -21.09 -15.38
N TYR A 334 13.20 -20.35 -14.49
CA TYR A 334 13.74 -19.00 -14.75
C TYR A 334 14.62 -18.87 -16.00
N ASN A 335 15.24 -19.96 -16.45
CA ASN A 335 16.13 -20.02 -17.61
C ASN A 335 15.49 -20.63 -18.88
N TRP A 336 14.17 -20.82 -18.90
CA TRP A 336 13.47 -21.36 -20.06
C TRP A 336 13.64 -20.43 -21.29
N ASN A 337 13.99 -21.01 -22.45
CA ASN A 337 14.34 -20.29 -23.68
C ASN A 337 15.49 -19.27 -23.53
N ASN A 338 16.36 -19.40 -22.51
CA ASN A 338 17.48 -18.48 -22.39
C ASN A 338 18.48 -18.62 -23.58
N ALA A 339 19.19 -17.53 -23.88
CA ALA A 339 20.14 -17.51 -24.99
C ALA A 339 21.37 -18.41 -24.78
N LYS A 340 21.60 -18.89 -23.55
CA LYS A 340 22.75 -19.72 -23.18
C LYS A 340 22.54 -21.20 -23.52
N GLY A 341 21.33 -21.63 -23.87
CA GLY A 341 21.04 -23.03 -24.19
C GLY A 341 21.23 -23.96 -22.99
N GLU A 342 20.97 -23.46 -21.78
CA GLU A 342 21.09 -24.25 -20.55
C GLU A 342 19.92 -25.23 -20.41
N ALA A 343 20.12 -26.29 -19.64
CA ALA A 343 19.05 -27.23 -19.30
C ALA A 343 17.93 -26.51 -18.55
N SER A 344 16.68 -26.71 -19.00
CA SER A 344 15.51 -26.03 -18.45
C SER A 344 14.26 -26.89 -18.56
N TYR A 345 13.22 -26.50 -17.81
CA TYR A 345 11.97 -27.24 -17.66
C TYR A 345 10.77 -26.29 -17.70
N LYS A 346 9.66 -26.76 -18.26
CA LYS A 346 8.34 -26.15 -18.11
C LYS A 346 7.33 -27.20 -17.64
N PHE A 347 6.24 -26.75 -17.03
CA PHE A 347 5.19 -27.61 -16.54
C PHE A 347 3.81 -27.06 -16.91
N GLU A 348 3.03 -27.86 -17.64
CA GLU A 348 1.66 -27.55 -18.06
C GLU A 348 0.68 -28.31 -17.15
N PHE A 349 -0.20 -27.59 -16.45
CA PHE A 349 -1.10 -28.21 -15.48
C PHE A 349 -2.24 -28.96 -16.18
N THR A 350 -2.51 -30.19 -15.73
CA THR A 350 -3.66 -31.00 -16.18
C THR A 350 -4.80 -31.04 -15.17
N SER A 351 -4.52 -30.79 -13.88
CA SER A 351 -5.52 -30.64 -12.84
C SER A 351 -5.02 -29.65 -11.78
N LEU A 352 -5.75 -28.55 -11.65
CA LEU A 352 -5.52 -27.48 -10.68
C LEU A 352 -6.89 -26.95 -10.23
N ASN A 353 -7.04 -26.75 -8.93
CA ASN A 353 -8.22 -26.21 -8.28
C ASN A 353 -7.77 -25.39 -7.08
N GLU A 354 -7.31 -24.17 -7.33
CA GLU A 354 -6.80 -23.30 -6.28
C GLU A 354 -7.93 -22.50 -5.65
N LYS A 355 -7.90 -22.34 -4.33
CA LYS A 355 -8.68 -21.32 -3.63
C LYS A 355 -8.17 -19.94 -4.06
N LEU A 356 -9.04 -18.96 -4.23
CA LEU A 356 -8.65 -17.59 -4.56
C LEU A 356 -9.06 -16.64 -3.44
N ILE A 357 -8.07 -15.99 -2.83
CA ILE A 357 -8.27 -14.87 -1.91
C ILE A 357 -8.06 -13.57 -2.66
N THR A 358 -9.09 -12.71 -2.69
CA THR A 358 -9.03 -11.39 -3.33
C THR A 358 -8.95 -10.30 -2.29
N PHE A 359 -7.88 -9.51 -2.34
CA PHE A 359 -7.70 -8.28 -1.59
C PHE A 359 -8.05 -7.10 -2.51
N HIS A 360 -9.14 -6.41 -2.20
CA HIS A 360 -9.60 -5.23 -2.92
C HIS A 360 -9.18 -3.98 -2.14
N GLY A 361 -8.25 -3.18 -2.69
CA GLY A 361 -7.83 -1.93 -2.06
C GLY A 361 -8.81 -0.78 -2.30
N ASP A 362 -8.53 0.35 -1.67
CA ASP A 362 -9.37 1.56 -1.79
C ASP A 362 -9.01 2.47 -2.98
N GLY A 363 -7.95 2.12 -3.73
CA GLY A 363 -7.45 2.89 -4.86
C GLY A 363 -6.80 4.24 -4.48
N LYS A 364 -6.55 4.51 -3.19
CA LYS A 364 -6.06 5.83 -2.72
C LYS A 364 -4.99 5.78 -1.63
N SER A 365 -5.12 4.91 -0.63
CA SER A 365 -4.26 4.94 0.56
C SER A 365 -2.83 4.51 0.27
N ALA A 366 -1.86 5.20 0.90
CA ALA A 366 -0.43 4.89 0.83
C ALA A 366 -0.06 3.60 1.58
N LEU A 367 -0.94 3.15 2.48
CA LEU A 367 -0.88 1.84 3.13
C LEU A 367 -2.24 1.15 2.97
N GLN A 368 -2.26 -0.02 2.37
CA GLN A 368 -3.42 -0.91 2.26
C GLN A 368 -3.30 -1.97 3.35
N VAL A 369 -4.29 -2.03 4.25
CA VAL A 369 -4.26 -2.95 5.38
C VAL A 369 -5.44 -3.90 5.30
N PHE A 370 -5.14 -5.20 5.25
CA PHE A 370 -6.12 -6.27 5.21
C PHE A 370 -5.99 -7.13 6.45
N THR A 371 -7.11 -7.68 6.91
CA THR A 371 -7.12 -8.68 7.98
C THR A 371 -7.83 -9.94 7.49
N ILE A 372 -7.19 -11.09 7.70
CA ILE A 372 -7.77 -12.41 7.44
C ILE A 372 -7.58 -13.30 8.68
N SER A 373 -8.39 -14.36 8.77
CA SER A 373 -8.22 -15.38 9.80
C SER A 373 -7.33 -16.53 9.32
N ALA A 374 -6.76 -17.28 10.25
CA ALA A 374 -6.07 -18.54 9.98
C ALA A 374 -7.00 -19.56 9.28
N ASP A 375 -8.30 -19.50 9.57
CA ASP A 375 -9.32 -20.32 8.91
C ASP A 375 -9.51 -19.95 7.43
N ASP A 376 -9.36 -18.67 7.07
CA ASP A 376 -9.41 -18.22 5.68
C ASP A 376 -8.24 -18.78 4.86
N LEU A 377 -7.16 -19.19 5.50
CA LEU A 377 -6.02 -19.84 4.86
C LEU A 377 -6.17 -21.37 4.78
N LYS A 378 -7.19 -21.99 5.37
CA LYS A 378 -7.35 -23.44 5.24
C LYS A 378 -7.68 -23.85 3.80
N THR A 379 -7.01 -24.92 3.35
CA THR A 379 -7.29 -25.62 2.10
C THR A 379 -8.03 -26.94 2.39
N ASP A 380 -9.18 -27.16 1.74
CA ASP A 380 -9.99 -28.38 1.89
C ASP A 380 -9.54 -29.52 0.95
N ASN A 381 -10.07 -30.74 1.18
CA ASN A 381 -9.83 -31.90 0.32
C ASN A 381 -10.27 -31.64 -1.13
N GLY A 382 -9.29 -31.42 -2.00
CA GLY A 382 -9.47 -31.16 -3.43
C GLY A 382 -9.00 -29.77 -3.87
N GLN A 383 -8.65 -28.87 -2.95
CA GLN A 383 -7.95 -27.63 -3.29
C GLN A 383 -6.45 -27.90 -3.42
N THR A 384 -5.84 -27.41 -4.49
CA THR A 384 -4.42 -27.62 -4.82
C THR A 384 -3.48 -26.60 -4.20
N GLY A 385 -4.03 -25.56 -3.58
CA GLY A 385 -3.32 -24.45 -2.95
C GLY A 385 -4.15 -23.17 -2.94
N ILE A 386 -3.57 -22.08 -2.44
CA ILE A 386 -4.18 -20.74 -2.41
C ILE A 386 -3.48 -19.80 -3.38
N SER A 387 -4.27 -19.20 -4.25
CA SER A 387 -3.87 -18.10 -5.11
C SER A 387 -4.43 -16.78 -4.59
N TYR A 388 -3.75 -15.69 -4.89
CA TYR A 388 -4.07 -14.37 -4.38
C TYR A 388 -4.33 -13.40 -5.52
N LYS A 389 -5.33 -12.53 -5.36
CA LYS A 389 -5.59 -11.41 -6.25
C LYS A 389 -5.52 -10.11 -5.48
N PHE A 390 -4.72 -9.17 -5.96
CA PHE A 390 -4.66 -7.80 -5.49
C PHE A 390 -5.31 -6.91 -6.55
N GLU A 391 -6.40 -6.26 -6.21
CA GLU A 391 -7.12 -5.37 -7.13
C GLU A 391 -7.36 -4.00 -6.53
N ASN A 392 -7.44 -2.99 -7.38
CA ASN A 392 -7.63 -1.59 -6.98
C ASN A 392 -6.55 -1.10 -5.99
N ILE A 393 -5.32 -1.60 -6.13
CA ILE A 393 -4.17 -1.22 -5.31
C ILE A 393 -3.41 -0.05 -5.97
N PRO A 394 -3.24 1.11 -5.31
CA PRO A 394 -2.45 2.23 -5.84
C PRO A 394 -1.01 1.84 -6.18
N GLU A 395 -0.41 2.56 -7.12
CA GLU A 395 0.96 2.28 -7.55
C GLU A 395 1.98 2.50 -6.41
N ASN A 396 1.90 3.61 -5.68
CA ASN A 396 2.87 3.98 -4.65
C ASN A 396 2.37 3.62 -3.24
N THR A 397 1.96 2.36 -3.05
CA THR A 397 1.41 1.89 -1.78
C THR A 397 2.15 0.68 -1.24
N SER A 398 1.99 0.44 0.06
CA SER A 398 2.42 -0.77 0.73
C SER A 398 1.22 -1.55 1.22
N ILE A 399 1.36 -2.86 1.32
CA ILE A 399 0.30 -3.78 1.72
C ILE A 399 0.74 -4.49 2.99
N VAL A 400 -0.12 -4.45 4.00
CA VAL A 400 -0.01 -5.27 5.21
C VAL A 400 -1.20 -6.21 5.27
N ILE A 401 -0.93 -7.50 5.40
CA ILE A 401 -1.94 -8.54 5.60
C ILE A 401 -1.74 -9.11 6.99
N ASN A 402 -2.60 -8.69 7.92
CA ASN A 402 -2.63 -9.22 9.27
C ASN A 402 -3.40 -10.55 9.28
N VAL A 403 -2.72 -11.61 9.69
CA VAL A 403 -3.32 -12.93 9.88
C VAL A 403 -3.58 -13.15 11.36
N THR A 404 -4.81 -13.50 11.71
CA THR A 404 -5.27 -13.65 13.10
C THR A 404 -5.84 -15.05 13.35
N GLY A 405 -5.96 -15.48 14.60
CA GLY A 405 -6.60 -16.75 14.96
C GLY A 405 -5.62 -17.89 15.27
N GLY A 406 -4.34 -17.57 15.51
CA GLY A 406 -3.34 -18.51 16.02
C GLY A 406 -2.58 -19.27 14.93
N ASN A 407 -2.47 -20.59 15.08
CA ASN A 407 -1.59 -21.42 14.24
C ASN A 407 -2.14 -21.59 12.82
N VAL A 408 -1.23 -21.54 11.85
CA VAL A 408 -1.56 -21.55 10.42
C VAL A 408 -0.85 -22.73 9.74
N GLU A 409 -1.59 -23.49 8.92
CA GLU A 409 -1.05 -24.51 8.02
C GLU A 409 -1.88 -24.55 6.74
N PHE A 410 -1.24 -24.38 5.58
CA PHE A 410 -1.91 -24.41 4.28
C PHE A 410 -0.96 -24.66 3.11
N HIS A 411 -1.51 -25.11 1.98
CA HIS A 411 -0.79 -25.17 0.70
C HIS A 411 -0.85 -23.84 -0.03
N ASN A 412 0.30 -23.28 -0.35
CA ASN A 412 0.39 -22.11 -1.22
C ASN A 412 0.17 -22.53 -2.68
N GLY A 413 -0.61 -21.74 -3.41
CA GLY A 413 -0.84 -21.93 -4.85
C GLY A 413 0.25 -21.25 -5.68
N TRP A 414 0.12 -21.37 -7.00
CA TRP A 414 1.09 -20.85 -7.95
C TRP A 414 0.77 -19.44 -8.44
N ARG A 415 -0.32 -18.79 -8.01
CA ARG A 415 -0.80 -17.55 -8.64
C ARG A 415 -0.91 -16.35 -7.72
N PHE A 416 -0.30 -15.26 -8.16
CA PHE A 416 -0.44 -13.91 -7.65
C PHE A 416 -0.90 -13.00 -8.79
N LEU A 417 -2.17 -12.63 -8.75
CA LEU A 417 -2.82 -11.78 -9.74
C LEU A 417 -2.78 -10.33 -9.26
N TRP A 418 -2.44 -9.40 -10.15
CA TRP A 418 -2.42 -7.97 -9.86
C TRP A 418 -3.24 -7.18 -10.86
N GLN A 419 -4.13 -6.31 -10.36
CA GLN A 419 -4.98 -5.45 -11.17
C GLN A 419 -4.92 -4.02 -10.61
N ALA A 420 -4.28 -3.11 -11.36
CA ALA A 420 -4.22 -1.71 -10.98
C ALA A 420 -5.63 -1.03 -11.06
N PRO A 421 -5.89 0.10 -10.37
CA PRO A 421 -7.19 0.77 -10.32
C PRO A 421 -7.83 1.08 -11.68
N ASN A 422 -7.01 1.31 -12.70
CA ASN A 422 -7.47 1.66 -14.05
C ASN A 422 -7.43 0.49 -15.04
N GLU A 423 -7.11 -0.72 -14.58
CA GLU A 423 -7.02 -1.91 -15.41
C GLU A 423 -8.32 -2.72 -15.34
N THR A 424 -8.79 -3.21 -16.48
CA THR A 424 -10.00 -4.02 -16.59
C THR A 424 -9.75 -5.52 -16.42
N ALA A 425 -8.49 -5.96 -16.47
CA ALA A 425 -8.08 -7.35 -16.33
C ALA A 425 -6.83 -7.47 -15.45
N PRO A 426 -6.72 -8.51 -14.61
CA PRO A 426 -5.52 -8.75 -13.83
C PRO A 426 -4.38 -9.30 -14.70
N THR A 427 -3.14 -9.07 -14.27
CA THR A 427 -1.93 -9.73 -14.76
C THR A 427 -1.50 -10.78 -13.75
N ASP A 428 -1.25 -12.03 -14.17
CA ASP A 428 -0.57 -13.02 -13.32
C ASP A 428 0.94 -12.73 -13.27
N LEU A 429 1.41 -12.38 -12.07
CA LEU A 429 2.82 -12.04 -11.82
C LEU A 429 3.69 -13.26 -11.56
N SER A 430 3.11 -14.45 -11.44
CA SER A 430 3.81 -15.57 -10.80
C SER A 430 4.96 -16.13 -11.62
N ASN A 431 4.90 -15.99 -12.95
CA ASN A 431 6.01 -16.29 -13.87
C ASN A 431 7.00 -15.12 -14.00
N GLY A 432 6.85 -14.05 -13.23
CA GLY A 432 7.61 -12.81 -13.38
C GLY A 432 9.08 -12.90 -12.97
N TYR A 433 9.50 -14.03 -12.41
CA TYR A 433 10.92 -14.33 -12.18
C TYR A 433 11.59 -14.89 -13.46
N TRP A 434 10.81 -15.41 -14.42
CA TRP A 434 11.30 -15.89 -15.72
C TRP A 434 11.32 -14.75 -16.74
N ASN A 435 12.43 -14.59 -17.45
CA ASN A 435 12.52 -13.64 -18.55
C ASN A 435 12.04 -14.30 -19.87
N PRO A 436 10.87 -13.91 -20.41
CA PRO A 436 10.34 -14.49 -21.64
C PRO A 436 11.06 -14.03 -22.92
N GLY A 437 12.00 -13.08 -22.81
CA GLY A 437 12.78 -12.53 -23.91
C GLY A 437 11.94 -11.73 -24.91
N ALA A 438 12.55 -11.35 -26.03
CA ALA A 438 11.91 -10.49 -27.05
C ALA A 438 10.67 -11.11 -27.74
N LYS A 439 10.41 -12.40 -27.51
CA LYS A 439 9.27 -13.14 -28.07
C LYS A 439 8.14 -13.38 -27.06
N GLY A 440 8.29 -12.90 -25.82
CA GLY A 440 7.24 -12.96 -24.80
C GLY A 440 6.01 -12.14 -25.17
N THR A 441 4.85 -12.52 -24.65
CA THR A 441 3.62 -11.71 -24.79
C THR A 441 3.70 -10.44 -23.94
N THR A 442 2.81 -9.48 -24.20
CA THR A 442 2.74 -8.24 -23.40
C THR A 442 2.50 -8.53 -21.92
N ALA A 443 1.63 -9.50 -21.60
CA ALA A 443 1.31 -9.87 -20.22
C ALA A 443 2.51 -10.53 -19.52
N GLN A 444 3.18 -11.49 -20.19
CA GLN A 444 4.41 -12.11 -19.68
C GLN A 444 5.50 -11.07 -19.42
N MET A 445 5.63 -10.08 -20.32
CA MET A 445 6.64 -9.03 -20.16
C MET A 445 6.31 -8.01 -19.09
N LYS A 446 5.03 -7.75 -18.85
CA LYS A 446 4.55 -6.96 -17.72
C LYS A 446 4.81 -7.70 -16.40
N ALA A 447 4.45 -8.99 -16.33
CA ALA A 447 4.73 -9.85 -15.18
C ALA A 447 6.23 -9.83 -14.82
N TYR A 448 7.13 -10.01 -15.79
CA TYR A 448 8.58 -9.97 -15.56
C TYR A 448 9.09 -8.64 -14.99
N LYS A 449 8.52 -7.52 -15.42
CA LYS A 449 8.94 -6.18 -14.98
C LYS A 449 8.39 -5.80 -13.61
N ASP A 450 7.14 -6.17 -13.36
CA ASP A 450 6.41 -5.73 -12.17
C ASP A 450 6.68 -6.64 -10.97
N TYR A 451 7.09 -7.89 -11.19
CA TYR A 451 7.19 -8.92 -10.14
C TYR A 451 7.93 -8.47 -8.87
N ALA A 452 9.16 -8.00 -9.02
CA ALA A 452 10.00 -7.60 -7.89
C ALA A 452 9.40 -6.42 -7.14
N GLU A 453 8.89 -5.44 -7.87
CA GLU A 453 8.26 -4.23 -7.33
C GLU A 453 6.93 -4.53 -6.60
N ARG A 454 6.14 -5.51 -7.06
CA ARG A 454 4.89 -5.87 -6.38
C ARG A 454 5.13 -6.77 -5.19
N ALA A 455 6.05 -7.73 -5.29
CA ALA A 455 6.46 -8.53 -4.15
C ALA A 455 7.05 -7.66 -3.02
N SER A 456 7.81 -6.60 -3.35
CA SER A 456 8.36 -5.68 -2.33
C SER A 456 7.30 -4.87 -1.58
N LYS A 457 6.04 -4.84 -2.05
CA LYS A 457 4.96 -4.08 -1.39
C LYS A 457 4.25 -4.88 -0.31
N ILE A 458 4.36 -6.20 -0.29
CA ILE A 458 3.52 -7.06 0.53
C ILE A 458 4.25 -7.49 1.81
N LEU A 459 3.59 -7.32 2.96
CA LEU A 459 3.99 -7.87 4.25
C LEU A 459 2.88 -8.76 4.82
N TRP A 460 3.21 -10.01 5.09
CA TRP A 460 2.38 -10.97 5.80
C TRP A 460 2.76 -10.96 7.29
N ASN A 461 1.84 -10.50 8.13
CA ASN A 461 2.07 -10.32 9.56
C ASN A 461 1.26 -11.34 10.37
N PHE A 462 1.95 -12.32 10.95
CA PHE A 462 1.36 -13.38 11.78
C PHE A 462 1.56 -13.07 13.27
N ALA A 463 0.94 -11.99 13.74
CA ALA A 463 1.25 -11.38 15.03
C ALA A 463 0.97 -12.29 16.25
N ASP A 464 -0.10 -13.09 16.19
CA ASP A 464 -0.57 -13.97 17.27
C ASP A 464 -0.21 -15.46 17.05
N ALA A 465 0.43 -15.81 15.93
CA ALA A 465 0.75 -17.20 15.59
C ALA A 465 1.95 -17.72 16.40
N THR A 466 1.81 -18.91 16.97
CA THR A 466 2.93 -19.63 17.60
C THR A 466 3.61 -20.61 16.63
N ASN A 467 2.89 -21.03 15.59
CA ASN A 467 3.41 -21.88 14.52
C ASN A 467 2.76 -21.51 13.19
N VAL A 468 3.58 -21.28 12.17
CA VAL A 468 3.15 -21.03 10.79
C VAL A 468 3.82 -22.08 9.90
N THR A 469 3.02 -22.82 9.14
CA THR A 469 3.49 -23.76 8.12
C THR A 469 2.92 -23.37 6.77
N ILE A 470 3.79 -23.08 5.79
CA ILE A 470 3.38 -22.79 4.41
C ILE A 470 3.90 -23.92 3.53
N LEU A 471 3.00 -24.82 3.15
CA LEU A 471 3.25 -25.97 2.29
C LEU A 471 3.35 -25.53 0.81
N GLY A 472 4.10 -26.28 0.02
CA GLY A 472 4.22 -26.07 -1.43
C GLY A 472 2.94 -26.44 -2.18
N GLY A 473 2.90 -26.12 -3.47
CA GLY A 473 1.70 -26.35 -4.27
C GLY A 473 1.50 -27.83 -4.61
N GLN A 474 0.24 -28.24 -4.78
CA GLN A 474 -0.13 -29.61 -5.17
C GLN A 474 -0.63 -29.65 -6.61
N ALA A 475 -0.10 -30.51 -7.47
CA ALA A 475 -0.52 -30.53 -8.86
C ALA A 475 -0.21 -31.83 -9.58
N SER A 476 -0.96 -32.07 -10.67
CA SER A 476 -0.58 -33.04 -11.70
C SER A 476 -0.55 -32.37 -13.07
N GLY A 477 0.42 -32.76 -13.89
CA GLY A 477 0.64 -32.10 -15.16
C GLY A 477 1.70 -32.76 -16.02
N ARG A 478 1.99 -32.09 -17.12
CA ARG A 478 2.95 -32.52 -18.13
C ARG A 478 4.19 -31.65 -18.04
N MET A 479 5.34 -32.27 -17.81
CA MET A 479 6.64 -31.61 -17.83
C MET A 479 7.29 -31.80 -19.21
N ASP A 480 7.79 -30.71 -19.79
CA ASP A 480 8.68 -30.75 -20.96
C ASP A 480 10.03 -30.11 -20.60
N ALA A 481 11.12 -30.65 -21.15
CA ALA A 481 12.46 -30.13 -20.93
C ALA A 481 13.12 -29.59 -22.20
N GLN A 482 14.11 -28.71 -22.03
CA GLN A 482 14.99 -28.22 -23.07
C GLN A 482 16.45 -28.45 -22.70
N ASN A 483 17.28 -28.80 -23.68
CA ASN A 483 18.72 -29.00 -23.52
C ASN A 483 19.12 -30.03 -22.43
N VAL A 484 18.21 -30.94 -22.08
CA VAL A 484 18.48 -32.06 -21.16
C VAL A 484 18.91 -33.28 -21.96
N SER A 485 20.07 -33.84 -21.62
CA SER A 485 20.60 -35.04 -22.26
C SER A 485 21.33 -35.94 -21.26
N GLY A 486 21.19 -37.25 -21.45
CA GLY A 486 21.83 -38.29 -20.64
C GLY A 486 20.86 -39.35 -20.13
N THR A 487 21.37 -40.56 -19.88
CA THR A 487 20.59 -41.71 -19.40
C THR A 487 19.96 -41.42 -18.04
N GLY A 488 18.68 -41.76 -17.87
CA GLY A 488 17.95 -41.64 -16.61
C GLY A 488 17.48 -40.22 -16.26
N LYS A 489 17.85 -39.20 -17.05
CA LYS A 489 17.38 -37.82 -16.87
C LYS A 489 16.05 -37.62 -17.59
N TRP A 490 15.16 -36.89 -16.96
CA TRP A 490 13.83 -36.69 -17.52
C TRP A 490 13.82 -35.58 -18.57
N GLN A 491 13.38 -35.93 -19.78
CA GLN A 491 13.22 -34.99 -20.90
C GLN A 491 11.75 -34.60 -21.13
N TYR A 492 10.85 -35.50 -20.73
CA TYR A 492 9.41 -35.38 -20.93
C TYR A 492 8.69 -36.36 -19.99
N GLY A 493 7.55 -35.97 -19.42
CA GLY A 493 6.74 -36.92 -18.64
C GLY A 493 5.56 -36.29 -17.91
N ASN A 494 4.64 -37.15 -17.45
CA ASN A 494 3.55 -36.75 -16.56
C ASN A 494 4.06 -36.80 -15.11
N LEU A 495 4.04 -35.65 -14.43
CA LEU A 495 4.49 -35.52 -13.04
C LEU A 495 3.33 -35.20 -12.10
N GLU A 496 3.50 -35.62 -10.86
CA GLU A 496 2.71 -35.26 -9.69
C GLU A 496 3.61 -34.68 -8.60
N THR A 497 3.07 -33.72 -7.85
CA THR A 497 3.68 -33.10 -6.69
C THR A 497 2.61 -32.79 -5.66
N ASP A 498 2.94 -32.98 -4.38
CA ASP A 498 2.09 -32.70 -3.23
C ASP A 498 2.60 -31.52 -2.39
N ASP A 499 3.76 -30.96 -2.72
CA ASP A 499 4.50 -30.01 -1.90
C ASP A 499 5.60 -29.27 -2.71
N ASP A 500 5.22 -28.66 -3.84
CA ASP A 500 6.17 -28.03 -4.76
C ASP A 500 6.62 -26.63 -4.29
N PRO A 501 7.94 -26.40 -4.09
CA PRO A 501 8.44 -25.10 -3.68
C PRO A 501 8.32 -24.01 -4.75
N ALA A 502 8.10 -24.36 -6.03
CA ALA A 502 7.89 -23.41 -7.12
C ALA A 502 6.52 -22.70 -7.07
N ALA A 503 5.61 -23.15 -6.19
CA ALA A 503 4.46 -22.38 -5.73
C ALA A 503 4.93 -21.28 -4.77
N ALA A 504 5.77 -20.39 -5.29
CA ALA A 504 6.54 -19.45 -4.48
C ALA A 504 5.63 -18.39 -3.82
N MET A 505 5.94 -18.05 -2.57
CA MET A 505 5.23 -17.02 -1.81
C MET A 505 5.80 -15.64 -2.13
N MET A 506 4.94 -14.68 -2.49
CA MET A 506 5.32 -13.28 -2.71
C MET A 506 5.11 -12.44 -1.45
N GLY A 507 6.07 -11.56 -1.16
CA GLY A 507 6.02 -10.66 -0.01
C GLY A 507 6.93 -11.09 1.14
N SER A 508 7.16 -10.15 2.05
CA SER A 508 7.88 -10.40 3.30
C SER A 508 6.97 -11.10 4.30
N ILE A 509 7.56 -11.95 5.16
CA ILE A 509 6.87 -12.77 6.16
C ILE A 509 7.41 -12.43 7.55
N LEU A 510 6.51 -12.06 8.45
CA LEU A 510 6.82 -11.70 9.83
C LEU A 510 6.05 -12.61 10.80
N VAL A 511 6.79 -13.45 11.54
CA VAL A 511 6.29 -14.38 12.57
C VAL A 511 7.02 -14.09 13.89
N PRO A 512 6.66 -13.00 14.59
CA PRO A 512 7.49 -12.43 15.67
C PRO A 512 7.50 -13.25 16.97
N ASN A 513 6.48 -14.10 17.18
CA ASN A 513 6.22 -14.78 18.46
C ASN A 513 6.21 -16.31 18.31
N GLY A 514 6.56 -16.83 17.14
CA GLY A 514 6.36 -18.24 16.80
C GLY A 514 7.42 -18.82 15.87
N ASN A 515 7.24 -20.09 15.53
CA ASN A 515 8.07 -20.81 14.59
C ASN A 515 7.50 -20.70 13.17
N PHE A 516 8.37 -20.78 12.18
CA PHE A 516 7.99 -20.82 10.77
C PHE A 516 8.58 -22.04 10.06
N GLU A 517 7.73 -22.87 9.47
CA GLU A 517 8.10 -23.98 8.59
C GLU A 517 7.69 -23.62 7.16
N SER A 518 8.67 -23.37 6.30
CA SER A 518 8.47 -23.07 4.89
C SER A 518 8.78 -24.29 4.04
N HIS A 519 7.89 -24.58 3.11
CA HIS A 519 8.06 -25.54 2.00
C HIS A 519 8.04 -24.81 0.65
N VAL A 520 8.01 -23.48 0.66
CA VAL A 520 7.90 -22.66 -0.54
C VAL A 520 9.16 -21.86 -0.74
N SER A 521 9.45 -21.52 -1.98
CA SER A 521 10.37 -20.44 -2.25
C SER A 521 9.74 -19.10 -1.82
N THR A 522 10.48 -18.24 -1.14
CA THR A 522 9.97 -16.97 -0.61
C THR A 522 10.60 -15.78 -1.32
N ASN A 523 9.80 -14.77 -1.67
CA ASN A 523 10.22 -13.62 -2.46
C ASN A 523 10.08 -12.31 -1.67
N GLY A 524 10.75 -12.27 -0.51
CA GLY A 524 10.71 -11.16 0.43
C GLY A 524 11.54 -11.46 1.68
N ARG A 525 11.54 -10.54 2.64
CA ARG A 525 12.25 -10.75 3.91
C ARG A 525 11.53 -11.80 4.76
N VAL A 526 12.28 -12.53 5.58
CA VAL A 526 11.73 -13.57 6.48
C VAL A 526 12.22 -13.33 7.89
N TRP A 527 11.31 -12.96 8.79
CA TRP A 527 11.62 -12.59 10.16
C TRP A 527 10.83 -13.44 11.13
N VAL A 528 11.54 -14.25 11.91
CA VAL A 528 10.96 -15.28 12.77
C VAL A 528 11.49 -15.11 14.18
N GLY A 529 10.61 -15.05 15.18
CA GLY A 529 10.99 -14.94 16.59
C GLY A 529 11.43 -16.27 17.20
N GLY A 530 10.88 -17.39 16.72
CA GLY A 530 11.23 -18.75 17.11
C GLY A 530 12.13 -19.48 16.09
N ASP A 531 11.90 -20.77 15.93
CA ASP A 531 12.64 -21.64 15.03
C ASP A 531 12.19 -21.43 13.57
N PHE A 532 13.13 -21.50 12.61
CA PHE A 532 12.84 -21.42 11.18
C PHE A 532 13.30 -22.70 10.46
N SER A 533 12.37 -23.37 9.77
CA SER A 533 12.64 -24.59 8.99
C SER A 533 12.40 -24.37 7.51
N MET A 534 13.39 -24.71 6.68
CA MET A 534 13.29 -24.80 5.21
C MET A 534 13.16 -26.28 4.83
N TYR A 535 11.92 -26.76 4.68
CA TYR A 535 11.61 -28.18 4.62
C TYR A 535 10.79 -28.55 3.39
N ASN A 536 11.42 -29.18 2.40
CA ASN A 536 10.75 -29.90 1.32
C ASN A 536 11.29 -31.34 1.31
N PRO A 537 10.57 -32.32 1.89
CA PRO A 537 11.08 -33.67 2.06
C PRO A 537 10.94 -34.54 0.82
N THR A 538 9.96 -34.25 -0.03
CA THR A 538 9.49 -35.14 -1.09
C THR A 538 9.92 -34.62 -2.46
N ALA A 539 10.34 -35.53 -3.35
CA ALA A 539 10.61 -35.19 -4.74
C ALA A 539 9.30 -35.25 -5.55
N ALA A 540 9.14 -34.38 -6.53
CA ALA A 540 8.15 -34.57 -7.58
C ALA A 540 8.39 -35.92 -8.27
N HIS A 541 7.33 -36.59 -8.73
CA HIS A 541 7.42 -37.98 -9.18
C HIS A 541 6.51 -38.27 -10.37
N GLN A 542 6.71 -39.43 -11.00
CA GLN A 542 5.83 -39.91 -12.04
C GLN A 542 4.41 -40.01 -11.52
N LYS A 543 3.45 -39.51 -12.31
CA LYS A 543 2.04 -39.69 -12.04
C LYS A 543 1.70 -41.17 -11.76
N ASP A 544 0.94 -41.41 -10.69
CA ASP A 544 0.53 -42.74 -10.21
C ASP A 544 1.70 -43.68 -9.78
N ASN A 545 2.93 -43.16 -9.63
CA ASN A 545 4.09 -43.94 -9.20
C ASN A 545 5.10 -43.08 -8.41
N ALA A 546 4.82 -42.87 -7.11
CA ALA A 546 5.67 -42.12 -6.18
C ALA A 546 7.10 -42.67 -6.02
N GLY A 547 7.33 -43.95 -6.38
CA GLY A 547 8.67 -44.54 -6.36
C GLY A 547 9.57 -44.06 -7.49
N ASN A 548 9.00 -43.55 -8.59
CA ASN A 548 9.76 -43.05 -9.74
C ASN A 548 9.89 -41.53 -9.67
N LYS A 549 10.85 -41.07 -8.87
CA LYS A 549 11.13 -39.65 -8.63
C LYS A 549 11.67 -38.95 -9.89
N PHE A 550 11.31 -37.68 -10.07
CA PHE A 550 11.84 -36.81 -11.10
C PHE A 550 13.37 -36.71 -10.95
N VAL A 551 14.10 -36.84 -12.06
CA VAL A 551 15.56 -36.71 -12.11
C VAL A 551 15.93 -35.57 -13.07
N ASN A 552 16.57 -34.54 -12.51
CA ASN A 552 16.97 -33.35 -13.24
C ASN A 552 18.23 -33.56 -14.10
N ASN A 553 18.70 -32.49 -14.76
CA ASN A 553 19.85 -32.58 -15.66
C ASN A 553 21.19 -32.88 -14.94
N ALA A 554 21.28 -32.57 -13.65
CA ALA A 554 22.43 -32.93 -12.81
C ALA A 554 22.40 -34.39 -12.35
N GLY A 555 21.35 -35.15 -12.70
CA GLY A 555 21.16 -36.54 -12.23
C GLY A 555 20.65 -36.61 -10.79
N GLN A 556 20.08 -35.53 -10.27
CA GLN A 556 19.58 -35.41 -8.90
C GLN A 556 18.05 -35.37 -8.88
N HIS A 557 17.46 -35.75 -7.75
CA HIS A 557 16.03 -35.56 -7.52
C HIS A 557 15.69 -34.09 -7.24
N SER A 558 14.44 -33.71 -7.51
CA SER A 558 13.90 -32.36 -7.30
C SER A 558 12.53 -32.43 -6.65
N ALA A 559 12.28 -31.60 -5.64
CA ALA A 559 10.97 -31.36 -5.05
C ALA A 559 10.03 -30.60 -6.00
N SER A 560 10.60 -29.86 -6.95
CA SER A 560 9.83 -29.08 -7.91
C SER A 560 9.66 -29.76 -9.28
N VAL A 561 8.47 -29.63 -9.86
CA VAL A 561 8.13 -30.07 -11.23
C VAL A 561 8.87 -29.30 -12.32
N ILE A 562 9.47 -28.14 -11.98
CA ILE A 562 10.30 -27.33 -12.90
C ILE A 562 11.78 -27.29 -12.48
N ASP A 563 12.22 -28.15 -11.54
CA ASP A 563 13.60 -28.14 -11.02
C ASP A 563 14.02 -26.77 -10.45
N MET A 564 13.07 -26.14 -9.76
CA MET A 564 13.27 -24.95 -8.92
C MET A 564 12.94 -25.33 -7.48
N ASP A 565 13.87 -26.01 -6.83
CA ASP A 565 13.72 -26.39 -5.43
C ASP A 565 13.70 -25.17 -4.50
N GLN A 566 13.60 -25.41 -3.19
CA GLN A 566 13.31 -24.35 -2.24
C GLN A 566 14.45 -23.33 -2.14
N GLU A 567 14.08 -22.08 -2.41
CA GLU A 567 14.97 -20.93 -2.40
C GLU A 567 14.38 -19.80 -1.56
N ARG A 568 15.22 -19.08 -0.83
CA ARG A 568 14.81 -17.89 -0.09
C ARG A 568 15.43 -16.67 -0.75
N HIS A 569 14.62 -15.85 -1.43
CA HIS A 569 15.01 -14.59 -2.05
C HIS A 569 14.77 -13.40 -1.13
N ASN A 570 15.45 -12.27 -1.36
CA ASN A 570 15.51 -11.14 -0.43
C ASN A 570 14.99 -9.84 -1.05
N LEU A 571 13.75 -9.80 -1.53
CA LEU A 571 13.17 -8.52 -1.92
C LEU A 571 12.93 -7.66 -0.65
N PRO A 572 13.27 -6.36 -0.68
CA PRO A 572 13.01 -5.48 0.45
C PRO A 572 11.50 -5.31 0.64
N TRP A 573 11.09 -4.79 1.78
CA TRP A 573 9.72 -4.28 1.93
C TRP A 573 9.73 -2.76 1.77
N SER A 574 9.20 -2.26 0.65
CA SER A 574 9.14 -0.84 0.29
C SER A 574 7.89 -0.19 0.92
N GLY A 575 7.90 -0.15 2.24
CA GLY A 575 6.81 0.25 3.11
C GLY A 575 6.61 1.73 3.38
N ASN A 576 5.64 2.41 2.76
CA ASN A 576 5.13 3.67 3.28
C ASN A 576 4.37 3.43 4.60
N TYR A 577 5.08 3.31 5.72
CA TYR A 577 4.46 3.30 7.04
C TYR A 577 4.69 4.67 7.69
N THR A 578 3.60 5.42 7.85
CA THR A 578 3.65 6.76 8.45
C THR A 578 3.62 6.63 9.98
N SER A 579 4.72 6.18 10.59
CA SER A 579 4.85 6.12 12.06
C SER A 579 5.14 7.48 12.71
N GLN A 580 5.43 8.52 11.92
CA GLN A 580 6.01 9.76 12.46
C GLN A 580 5.01 10.82 12.95
N CYS A 581 3.72 10.68 12.63
CA CYS A 581 2.72 11.68 12.99
C CYS A 581 1.84 11.19 14.14
N ALA A 582 1.46 12.10 15.03
CA ALA A 582 0.48 11.84 16.07
C ALA A 582 -0.96 11.90 15.51
N SER A 583 -1.89 11.32 16.25
CA SER A 583 -3.33 11.36 15.95
C SER A 583 -4.16 11.74 17.17
N LEU A 584 -5.36 12.27 16.92
CA LEU A 584 -6.39 12.57 17.91
C LEU A 584 -7.63 11.73 17.63
N GLU A 585 -8.34 11.28 18.66
CA GLU A 585 -9.60 10.54 18.52
C GLU A 585 -10.64 10.98 19.56
N TRP A 586 -11.91 11.02 19.18
CA TRP A 586 -13.02 11.27 20.10
C TRP A 586 -14.31 10.64 19.58
N SER A 587 -15.29 10.45 20.47
CA SER A 587 -16.61 9.91 20.14
C SER A 587 -17.68 10.99 20.24
N LYS A 588 -18.64 11.01 19.32
CA LYS A 588 -19.81 11.86 19.35
C LYS A 588 -21.01 11.09 19.91
N VAL A 589 -21.62 11.59 20.99
CA VAL A 589 -22.72 10.88 21.69
C VAL A 589 -23.98 11.71 21.88
N ASP A 590 -25.09 11.02 22.15
CA ASP A 590 -26.39 11.59 22.55
C ASP A 590 -26.38 11.94 24.04
N ALA A 591 -26.50 13.23 24.37
CA ALA A 591 -26.44 13.73 25.74
C ALA A 591 -27.51 13.12 26.67
N ALA A 592 -28.65 12.72 26.11
CA ALA A 592 -29.77 12.18 26.88
C ALA A 592 -29.68 10.66 27.11
N ALA A 593 -28.71 9.99 26.49
CA ALA A 593 -28.55 8.53 26.51
C ALA A 593 -27.39 8.07 27.40
N ASP A 594 -27.04 8.85 28.43
CA ASP A 594 -25.92 8.56 29.36
C ASP A 594 -24.61 8.31 28.60
N ASP A 595 -24.41 9.05 27.50
CA ASP A 595 -23.24 8.98 26.62
C ASP A 595 -22.95 7.59 26.00
N THR A 596 -23.96 6.71 25.92
CA THR A 596 -23.82 5.34 25.37
C THR A 596 -24.14 5.23 23.88
N LYS A 597 -24.88 6.19 23.33
CA LYS A 597 -25.36 6.15 21.94
C LYS A 597 -24.51 7.07 21.06
N LEU A 598 -23.76 6.46 20.13
CA LEU A 598 -22.95 7.17 19.14
C LEU A 598 -23.82 7.90 18.10
N LEU A 599 -23.34 9.05 17.62
CA LEU A 599 -24.02 9.91 16.65
C LEU A 599 -23.17 10.09 15.39
N ALA A 600 -23.70 9.63 14.26
CA ALA A 600 -23.04 9.77 12.97
C ALA A 600 -23.20 11.15 12.33
N GLY A 601 -22.25 11.53 11.47
CA GLY A 601 -22.36 12.68 10.56
C GLY A 601 -21.95 14.04 11.17
N SER A 602 -21.28 14.05 12.32
CA SER A 602 -20.71 15.29 12.87
C SER A 602 -19.50 15.78 12.04
N SER A 603 -19.23 17.08 12.06
CA SER A 603 -18.08 17.70 11.40
C SER A 603 -17.33 18.62 12.35
N TRP A 604 -16.01 18.68 12.20
CA TRP A 604 -15.11 19.34 13.14
C TRP A 604 -14.00 20.12 12.44
N ALA A 605 -13.54 21.17 13.10
CA ALA A 605 -12.36 21.94 12.74
C ALA A 605 -11.30 21.82 13.85
N ILE A 606 -10.04 21.67 13.43
CA ILE A 606 -8.86 21.55 14.28
C ILE A 606 -8.00 22.80 14.08
N TYR A 607 -7.57 23.41 15.17
CA TYR A 607 -6.83 24.67 15.19
C TYR A 607 -5.53 24.55 15.98
N SER A 608 -4.54 25.37 15.62
CA SER A 608 -3.29 25.53 16.37
C SER A 608 -3.43 26.47 17.59
N SER A 609 -4.49 27.29 17.64
CA SER A 609 -4.69 28.27 18.70
C SER A 609 -6.16 28.37 19.16
N GLU A 610 -6.36 28.69 20.44
CA GLU A 610 -7.68 28.92 21.02
C GLU A 610 -8.38 30.12 20.38
N GLY A 611 -7.60 31.18 20.09
CA GLY A 611 -8.11 32.40 19.46
C GLY A 611 -8.75 32.12 18.11
N ASP A 612 -8.06 31.34 17.27
CA ASP A 612 -8.55 30.89 15.96
C ASP A 612 -9.78 29.98 16.07
N ALA A 613 -9.82 29.10 17.06
CA ALA A 613 -11.01 28.28 17.33
C ALA A 613 -12.23 29.13 17.74
N ARG A 614 -12.01 30.17 18.55
CA ARG A 614 -13.07 31.11 18.97
C ARG A 614 -13.60 31.94 17.80
N SER A 615 -12.72 32.48 16.96
CA SER A 615 -13.10 33.25 15.76
C SER A 615 -13.55 32.38 14.59
N GLY A 616 -13.25 31.07 14.62
CA GLY A 616 -13.46 30.14 13.52
C GLY A 616 -12.63 30.48 12.28
N THR A 617 -11.40 30.95 12.48
CA THR A 617 -10.46 31.34 11.41
C THR A 617 -9.26 30.41 11.38
N ASN A 618 -8.60 30.27 10.23
CA ASN A 618 -7.34 29.52 10.09
C ASN A 618 -7.37 28.07 10.64
N PRO A 619 -8.36 27.23 10.31
CA PRO A 619 -8.33 25.83 10.70
C PRO A 619 -7.13 25.12 10.05
N LEU A 620 -6.40 24.32 10.82
CA LEU A 620 -5.35 23.43 10.31
C LEU A 620 -5.94 22.31 9.46
N LYS A 621 -7.05 21.75 9.93
CA LYS A 621 -7.71 20.60 9.29
C LYS A 621 -9.20 20.61 9.57
N LEU A 622 -9.97 20.18 8.58
CA LEU A 622 -11.41 19.94 8.68
C LEU A 622 -11.66 18.44 8.54
N VAL A 623 -12.51 17.87 9.39
CA VAL A 623 -12.88 16.45 9.38
C VAL A 623 -14.39 16.31 9.45
N THR A 624 -14.94 15.32 8.75
CA THR A 624 -16.35 14.92 8.85
C THR A 624 -16.40 13.43 9.13
N ASP A 625 -17.26 13.03 10.06
CA ASP A 625 -17.44 11.65 10.49
C ASP A 625 -17.73 10.73 9.29
N ASN A 626 -16.98 9.64 9.20
CA ASN A 626 -16.98 8.67 8.10
C ASN A 626 -16.61 9.25 6.71
N GLU A 627 -15.99 10.42 6.62
CA GLU A 627 -15.42 10.91 5.36
C GLU A 627 -14.01 10.30 5.16
N PRO A 628 -13.82 9.34 4.23
CA PRO A 628 -12.64 8.46 4.22
C PRO A 628 -11.29 9.15 4.00
N ALA A 629 -11.31 10.40 3.52
CA ALA A 629 -10.10 11.17 3.24
C ALA A 629 -9.57 11.95 4.46
N VAL A 630 -10.40 12.14 5.50
CA VAL A 630 -10.09 13.04 6.62
C VAL A 630 -10.39 12.43 7.99
N ASP A 631 -11.28 11.45 8.06
CA ASP A 631 -11.56 10.63 9.24
C ASP A 631 -10.89 9.26 9.09
N LEU A 632 -9.95 8.98 9.99
CA LEU A 632 -9.15 7.75 9.99
C LEU A 632 -9.82 6.61 10.76
N ASN A 633 -11.01 6.83 11.32
CA ASN A 633 -11.81 5.81 11.98
C ASN A 633 -13.15 5.71 11.27
N GLY A 634 -13.39 4.60 10.54
CA GLY A 634 -14.64 4.39 9.80
C GLY A 634 -15.85 4.03 10.67
N THR A 635 -15.70 4.04 12.01
CA THR A 635 -16.81 3.71 12.91
C THR A 635 -17.70 4.92 13.10
N ALA A 636 -18.95 4.82 12.66
CA ALA A 636 -19.89 5.94 12.75
C ALA A 636 -20.02 6.51 14.18
N GLY A 637 -19.75 7.81 14.30
CA GLY A 637 -19.75 8.55 15.56
C GLY A 637 -18.43 8.49 16.32
N ILE A 638 -17.36 7.96 15.74
CA ILE A 638 -15.99 8.01 16.28
C ILE A 638 -15.10 8.67 15.24
N ILE A 639 -14.50 9.80 15.60
CA ILE A 639 -13.72 10.62 14.70
C ILE A 639 -12.25 10.47 15.06
N LYS A 640 -11.41 10.14 14.07
CA LYS A 640 -9.95 10.10 14.24
C LYS A 640 -9.24 10.99 13.22
N VAL A 641 -8.37 11.86 13.71
CA VAL A 641 -7.60 12.80 12.89
C VAL A 641 -6.11 12.55 13.08
N GLY A 642 -5.42 12.12 12.02
CA GLY A 642 -3.96 11.97 12.01
C GLY A 642 -3.24 13.04 11.19
N GLY A 643 -1.91 12.92 11.11
CA GLY A 643 -1.04 13.86 10.39
C GLY A 643 -0.71 15.12 11.20
N LEU A 644 -0.61 14.98 12.51
CA LEU A 644 -0.35 16.07 13.45
C LEU A 644 1.08 15.98 13.99
N ASN A 645 1.70 17.12 14.27
CA ASN A 645 2.95 17.17 15.02
C ASN A 645 2.79 16.54 16.41
N THR A 646 3.89 16.02 16.94
CA THR A 646 3.93 15.34 18.24
C THR A 646 3.98 16.34 19.39
N ASN A 647 3.47 15.90 20.55
CA ASN A 647 3.54 16.63 21.83
C ASN A 647 3.04 18.09 21.78
N ALA A 648 2.10 18.38 20.88
CA ALA A 648 1.61 19.73 20.62
C ALA A 648 0.13 19.89 20.99
N THR A 649 -0.26 21.07 21.47
CA THR A 649 -1.64 21.36 21.88
C THR A 649 -2.50 21.85 20.71
N TYR A 650 -3.63 21.19 20.50
CA TYR A 650 -4.62 21.49 19.48
C TYR A 650 -5.96 21.86 20.11
N TYR A 651 -6.76 22.62 19.35
CA TYR A 651 -8.11 23.02 19.73
C TYR A 651 -9.11 22.47 18.73
N VAL A 652 -10.17 21.82 19.21
CA VAL A 652 -11.15 21.09 18.40
C VAL A 652 -12.52 21.70 18.61
N LYS A 653 -13.23 22.01 17.52
CA LYS A 653 -14.56 22.65 17.55
C LYS A 653 -15.52 21.95 16.59
N GLU A 654 -16.76 21.71 17.05
CA GLU A 654 -17.82 21.20 16.19
C GLU A 654 -18.28 22.31 15.22
N ILE A 655 -18.28 21.99 13.93
CA ILE A 655 -18.72 22.90 12.85
C ILE A 655 -19.95 22.38 12.11
N GLY A 656 -20.37 21.14 12.42
CA GLY A 656 -21.59 20.52 11.93
C GLY A 656 -22.12 19.49 12.89
N ALA A 657 -23.32 19.70 13.42
CA ALA A 657 -23.98 18.74 14.30
C ALA A 657 -24.51 17.54 13.51
N PRO A 658 -24.60 16.35 14.15
CA PRO A 658 -25.39 15.23 13.63
C PRO A 658 -26.83 15.62 13.29
N GLN A 659 -27.43 14.90 12.34
CA GLN A 659 -28.82 15.11 11.93
C GLN A 659 -29.76 15.09 13.14
N ASP A 660 -30.63 16.10 13.24
CA ASP A 660 -31.61 16.31 14.33
C ASP A 660 -31.03 16.75 15.69
N TYR A 661 -29.73 17.04 15.79
CA TYR A 661 -29.10 17.55 17.01
C TYR A 661 -28.83 19.06 16.93
N ALA A 662 -28.76 19.70 18.09
CA ALA A 662 -28.33 21.09 18.21
C ALA A 662 -26.80 21.16 18.04
N PRO A 663 -26.27 22.20 17.36
CA PRO A 663 -24.83 22.44 17.31
C PRO A 663 -24.28 22.88 18.67
N SER A 664 -23.06 22.44 18.96
CA SER A 664 -22.29 22.86 20.14
C SER A 664 -21.26 23.93 19.77
N ASP A 665 -21.16 24.96 20.62
CA ASP A 665 -20.12 26.00 20.51
C ASP A 665 -18.94 25.74 21.47
N VAL A 666 -18.93 24.59 22.17
CA VAL A 666 -17.84 24.20 23.08
C VAL A 666 -16.56 23.96 22.28
N ILE A 667 -15.44 24.47 22.79
CA ILE A 667 -14.11 24.26 22.22
C ILE A 667 -13.36 23.32 23.16
N TYR A 668 -12.79 22.27 22.59
CA TYR A 668 -12.03 21.25 23.30
C TYR A 668 -10.54 21.47 23.12
N MET A 669 -9.75 21.10 24.13
CA MET A 669 -8.30 21.18 24.09
C MET A 669 -7.71 19.78 24.22
N VAL A 670 -6.68 19.48 23.43
CA VAL A 670 -6.00 18.18 23.48
C VAL A 670 -4.55 18.32 23.07
N THR A 671 -3.66 17.68 23.82
CA THR A 671 -2.25 17.60 23.47
C THR A 671 -2.00 16.27 22.76
N SER A 672 -1.47 16.33 21.54
CA SER A 672 -1.07 15.13 20.79
C SER A 672 0.06 14.40 21.53
N GLY A 673 0.18 13.10 21.30
CA GLY A 673 1.25 12.29 21.91
C GLY A 673 2.48 12.17 21.02
N ASP A 674 3.32 11.18 21.33
CA ASP A 674 4.50 10.81 20.55
C ASP A 674 4.13 10.25 19.16
N GLN A 675 5.15 10.03 18.34
CA GLN A 675 5.05 9.46 17.00
C GLN A 675 4.20 8.18 16.98
N GLY A 676 3.20 8.12 16.11
CA GLY A 676 2.34 6.95 15.93
C GLY A 676 1.31 6.71 17.04
N THR A 677 1.24 7.59 18.05
CA THR A 677 0.25 7.49 19.13
C THR A 677 -1.06 8.15 18.74
N THR A 678 -2.15 7.73 19.40
CA THR A 678 -3.46 8.37 19.31
C THR A 678 -3.85 8.84 20.71
N VAL A 679 -4.20 10.12 20.86
CA VAL A 679 -4.65 10.70 22.12
C VAL A 679 -6.12 11.06 22.04
N THR A 680 -6.83 10.84 23.14
CA THR A 680 -8.26 11.14 23.26
C THR A 680 -8.47 12.49 23.96
N ILE A 681 -9.49 13.25 23.54
CA ILE A 681 -9.86 14.52 24.17
C ILE A 681 -10.30 14.28 25.62
N SER A 682 -9.74 15.02 26.58
CA SER A 682 -10.02 14.85 28.00
C SER A 682 -10.65 16.06 28.68
N GLU A 683 -10.61 17.25 28.08
CA GLU A 683 -11.14 18.47 28.68
C GLU A 683 -11.57 19.51 27.63
N ASP A 684 -12.46 20.41 28.05
CA ASP A 684 -12.78 21.64 27.31
C ASP A 684 -11.88 22.83 27.73
N VAL A 685 -11.89 23.91 26.95
CA VAL A 685 -11.08 25.11 27.26
C VAL A 685 -11.48 25.84 28.55
N ASN A 686 -12.61 25.48 29.18
CA ASN A 686 -13.05 26.02 30.46
C ASN A 686 -12.67 25.11 31.64
N GLY A 687 -12.01 23.98 31.38
CA GLY A 687 -11.60 23.00 32.39
C GLY A 687 -12.70 22.02 32.81
N ASN A 688 -13.74 21.83 31.97
CA ASN A 688 -14.71 20.76 32.20
C ASN A 688 -14.18 19.44 31.63
N ASP A 689 -14.25 18.36 32.43
CA ASP A 689 -13.79 17.03 32.02
C ASP A 689 -14.64 16.45 30.88
N VAL A 690 -13.97 15.83 29.92
CA VAL A 690 -14.55 14.99 28.87
C VAL A 690 -14.23 13.54 29.20
N THR A 691 -15.22 12.80 29.68
CA THR A 691 -15.02 11.40 30.10
C THR A 691 -14.89 10.48 28.89
N ASP A 692 -13.83 9.68 28.83
CA ASP A 692 -13.55 8.72 27.75
C ASP A 692 -13.57 9.31 26.33
N GLY A 693 -13.32 10.62 26.16
CA GLY A 693 -13.41 11.27 24.86
C GLY A 693 -14.80 11.39 24.27
N LYS A 694 -15.84 11.23 25.09
CA LYS A 694 -17.23 11.29 24.63
C LYS A 694 -17.73 12.72 24.67
N ILE A 695 -18.03 13.27 23.50
CA ILE A 695 -18.53 14.62 23.34
C ILE A 695 -20.04 14.58 23.04
N PRO A 696 -20.91 15.05 23.96
CA PRO A 696 -22.36 14.96 23.82
C PRO A 696 -22.95 16.08 22.95
N ASN A 697 -24.05 15.80 22.23
CA ASN A 697 -24.94 16.84 21.69
C ASN A 697 -26.35 16.65 22.23
N GLU A 698 -27.01 17.76 22.49
CA GLU A 698 -28.43 17.77 22.80
C GLU A 698 -29.26 17.59 21.53
N LYS A 699 -30.33 16.79 21.63
CA LYS A 699 -31.31 16.66 20.56
C LYS A 699 -32.00 18.01 20.33
N ARG A 700 -32.18 18.41 19.06
CA ARG A 700 -32.80 19.68 18.72
C ARG A 700 -34.23 19.74 19.28
N GLY A 701 -34.56 20.83 19.98
CA GLY A 701 -35.88 21.04 20.59
C GLY A 701 -37.02 21.19 19.56
N THR A 702 -38.26 21.07 20.01
CA THR A 702 -39.46 21.25 19.20
C THR A 702 -39.96 22.71 19.22
N SER A 703 -40.65 23.14 18.15
CA SER A 703 -41.32 24.44 18.10
C SER A 703 -42.77 24.35 18.59
N LEU A 704 -43.25 25.41 19.26
CA LEU A 704 -44.65 25.59 19.64
C LEU A 704 -45.22 26.77 18.86
N THR A 705 -46.40 26.59 18.25
CA THR A 705 -47.11 27.65 17.52
C THR A 705 -48.56 27.71 18.00
N TRP A 706 -49.07 28.91 18.27
CA TRP A 706 -50.47 29.14 18.63
C TRP A 706 -51.01 30.42 17.97
N LYS A 707 -52.33 30.50 17.79
CA LYS A 707 -53.03 31.65 17.23
C LYS A 707 -53.89 32.32 18.30
N LYS A 708 -53.80 33.64 18.45
CA LYS A 708 -54.84 34.43 19.12
C LYS A 708 -55.86 34.89 18.09
N THR A 709 -57.13 34.53 18.30
CA THR A 709 -58.25 35.03 17.50
C THR A 709 -59.20 35.91 18.29
N LYS A 710 -60.09 36.58 17.57
CA LYS A 710 -61.39 37.01 18.10
C LYS A 710 -62.23 35.78 18.48
N GLU A 711 -63.38 36.03 19.09
CA GLU A 711 -64.33 35.01 19.52
C GLU A 711 -64.89 34.18 18.34
N ASP A 712 -64.86 34.73 17.12
CA ASP A 712 -65.24 34.04 15.88
C ASP A 712 -64.31 32.87 15.48
N GLY A 713 -63.24 32.62 16.25
CA GLY A 713 -62.29 31.53 16.02
C GLY A 713 -61.45 31.65 14.75
N THR A 714 -61.60 32.73 13.97
CA THR A 714 -61.05 32.84 12.62
C THR A 714 -60.25 34.12 12.41
N THR A 715 -60.70 35.25 12.95
CA THR A 715 -60.00 36.53 12.81
C THR A 715 -58.81 36.61 13.77
N ALA A 716 -57.58 36.68 13.24
CA ALA A 716 -56.37 36.85 14.06
C ALA A 716 -56.34 38.21 14.81
N LEU A 717 -55.75 38.19 16.01
CA LEU A 717 -55.42 39.37 16.80
C LEU A 717 -53.90 39.51 16.91
N ALA A 718 -53.37 40.61 16.37
CA ALA A 718 -51.94 40.92 16.43
C ALA A 718 -51.54 41.65 17.74
N GLY A 719 -50.25 41.63 18.06
CA GLY A 719 -49.66 42.39 19.17
C GLY A 719 -49.80 41.73 20.55
N THR A 720 -50.13 40.44 20.60
CA THR A 720 -50.24 39.71 21.88
C THR A 720 -48.89 39.44 22.52
N SER A 721 -48.85 39.26 23.84
CA SER A 721 -47.65 38.82 24.55
C SER A 721 -48.04 37.76 25.57
N TRP A 722 -47.21 36.73 25.68
CA TRP A 722 -47.46 35.53 26.46
C TRP A 722 -46.26 35.23 27.35
N LYS A 723 -46.49 34.75 28.57
CA LYS A 723 -45.43 34.20 29.41
C LYS A 723 -45.46 32.68 29.34
N LEU A 724 -44.53 32.09 28.59
CA LEU A 724 -44.33 30.64 28.56
C LEU A 724 -43.53 30.24 29.81
N THR A 725 -44.03 29.32 30.61
CA THR A 725 -43.35 28.87 31.84
C THR A 725 -43.15 27.36 31.80
N LYS A 726 -41.88 26.92 31.85
CA LYS A 726 -41.52 25.53 32.12
C LYS A 726 -41.58 25.35 33.63
N LYS A 727 -42.56 24.56 34.07
CA LYS A 727 -42.69 24.17 35.48
C LYS A 727 -41.60 23.16 35.84
N VAL A 728 -40.97 23.36 36.98
CA VAL A 728 -40.05 22.36 37.53
C VAL A 728 -40.80 21.13 38.00
N GLU A 729 -40.17 19.96 37.88
CA GLU A 729 -40.70 18.75 38.51
C GLU A 729 -40.61 18.87 40.02
N ALA A 730 -41.72 18.52 40.70
CA ALA A 730 -41.83 18.63 42.14
C ALA A 730 -40.76 17.79 42.84
N GLY A 731 -40.02 18.39 43.78
CA GLY A 731 -38.99 17.72 44.59
C GLY A 731 -37.54 17.92 44.14
N THR A 732 -37.29 18.63 43.05
CA THR A 732 -35.92 18.85 42.50
C THR A 732 -35.20 20.10 43.02
N GLY A 733 -35.90 20.99 43.74
CA GLY A 733 -35.32 22.24 44.26
C GLY A 733 -35.01 23.32 43.19
N ALA A 734 -35.19 23.00 41.91
CA ALA A 734 -35.03 23.95 40.80
C ALA A 734 -36.15 25.00 40.79
N GLN A 735 -35.92 26.14 40.14
CA GLN A 735 -36.91 27.22 39.97
C GLN A 735 -37.59 27.13 38.60
N ASP A 736 -38.87 27.53 38.53
CA ASP A 736 -39.59 27.69 37.27
C ASP A 736 -38.81 28.59 36.31
N GLN A 737 -38.71 28.17 35.05
CA GLN A 737 -38.11 28.97 33.98
C GLN A 737 -39.24 29.62 33.18
N SER A 738 -39.13 30.92 32.91
CA SER A 738 -40.14 31.65 32.14
C SER A 738 -39.54 32.47 31.02
N TRP A 739 -40.21 32.47 29.87
CA TRP A 739 -39.89 33.28 28.70
C TRP A 739 -41.09 34.14 28.33
N THR A 740 -40.85 35.41 28.00
CA THR A 740 -41.88 36.28 27.42
C THR A 740 -41.81 36.15 25.90
N VAL A 741 -42.90 35.68 25.30
CA VAL A 741 -43.09 35.52 23.87
C VAL A 741 -44.02 36.64 23.40
N THR A 742 -43.47 37.63 22.71
CA THR A 742 -44.25 38.71 22.10
C THR A 742 -44.49 38.43 20.64
N ASP A 743 -45.72 38.70 20.19
CA ASP A 743 -46.14 38.54 18.82
C ASP A 743 -45.29 39.39 17.87
N ASN A 744 -44.73 38.75 16.84
CA ASN A 744 -43.92 39.44 15.85
C ASN A 744 -44.84 40.15 14.84
N THR A 745 -45.03 41.46 15.03
CA THR A 745 -45.94 42.26 14.19
C THR A 745 -45.25 42.86 12.96
N VAL A 746 -43.93 42.71 12.81
CA VAL A 746 -43.18 43.32 11.71
C VAL A 746 -42.73 42.22 10.74
N ALA A 747 -43.36 42.19 9.57
CA ALA A 747 -43.00 41.27 8.50
C ALA A 747 -41.65 41.65 7.87
N ALA A 748 -40.84 40.64 7.56
CA ALA A 748 -39.64 40.79 6.76
C ALA A 748 -40.00 40.89 5.27
N ASN A 749 -39.30 41.77 4.55
CA ASN A 749 -39.46 41.99 3.11
C ASN A 749 -38.27 41.48 2.29
N ALA A 750 -37.07 41.48 2.88
CA ALA A 750 -35.85 41.01 2.24
C ALA A 750 -34.86 40.48 3.28
N VAL A 751 -34.08 39.48 2.87
CA VAL A 751 -32.84 39.06 3.54
C VAL A 751 -31.69 39.43 2.60
N ASN A 752 -30.63 40.00 3.15
CA ASN A 752 -29.41 40.33 2.42
C ASN A 752 -28.21 39.69 3.12
N ILE A 753 -27.31 39.09 2.36
CA ILE A 753 -26.12 38.40 2.85
C ILE A 753 -24.87 39.23 2.51
N TYR A 754 -23.94 39.38 3.45
CA TYR A 754 -22.69 40.11 3.25
C TYR A 754 -21.51 39.32 3.82
N ARG A 755 -20.29 39.55 3.30
CA ARG A 755 -19.06 39.22 4.02
C ARG A 755 -18.96 40.18 5.20
N LYS A 756 -18.55 39.70 6.37
CA LYS A 756 -18.45 40.54 7.58
C LYS A 756 -17.48 41.72 7.40
N SER A 757 -16.39 41.52 6.65
CA SER A 757 -15.42 42.57 6.26
C SER A 757 -16.04 43.71 5.45
N ASP A 758 -17.15 43.43 4.76
CA ASP A 758 -17.76 44.30 3.75
C ASP A 758 -19.16 44.77 4.17
N GLU A 759 -19.47 44.73 5.47
CA GLU A 759 -20.81 45.04 6.00
C GLU A 759 -21.27 46.49 5.68
N THR A 760 -20.34 47.36 5.29
CA THR A 760 -20.58 48.74 4.83
C THR A 760 -20.89 48.87 3.33
N GLN A 761 -20.82 47.79 2.54
CA GLN A 761 -21.09 47.82 1.10
C GLN A 761 -22.59 47.84 0.79
N ALA A 762 -22.95 48.50 -0.33
CA ALA A 762 -24.34 48.67 -0.76
C ALA A 762 -24.97 47.40 -1.37
N ASN A 763 -24.16 46.43 -1.82
CA ASN A 763 -24.62 45.30 -2.61
C ASN A 763 -24.54 43.98 -1.81
N PRO A 764 -25.65 43.22 -1.68
CA PRO A 764 -25.63 41.89 -1.08
C PRO A 764 -24.93 40.86 -1.99
N LEU A 765 -24.39 39.80 -1.38
CA LEU A 765 -23.79 38.67 -2.08
C LEU A 765 -24.87 37.76 -2.68
N SER A 766 -24.71 37.43 -3.95
CA SER A 766 -25.41 36.34 -4.64
C SER A 766 -24.50 35.15 -4.96
N GLU A 767 -23.18 35.38 -4.99
CA GLU A 767 -22.16 34.38 -5.28
C GLU A 767 -20.99 34.52 -4.30
N LEU A 768 -20.36 33.39 -3.96
CA LEU A 768 -19.18 33.32 -3.12
C LEU A 768 -18.25 32.24 -3.65
N THR A 769 -17.02 32.61 -4.01
CA THR A 769 -15.96 31.63 -4.26
C THR A 769 -15.15 31.43 -2.99
N MET A 770 -14.92 30.18 -2.64
CA MET A 770 -14.06 29.75 -1.55
C MET A 770 -13.05 28.75 -2.09
N ASN A 771 -11.90 28.72 -1.46
CA ASN A 771 -10.91 27.67 -1.58
C ASN A 771 -11.24 26.56 -0.56
N MET A 772 -10.87 25.31 -0.85
CA MET A 772 -11.00 24.19 0.09
C MET A 772 -10.40 24.58 1.46
N ASN A 773 -10.96 24.14 2.58
CA ASN A 773 -10.53 24.52 3.93
C ASN A 773 -10.58 26.04 4.26
N GLU A 774 -10.98 26.91 3.32
CA GLU A 774 -11.19 28.33 3.61
C GLU A 774 -12.40 28.51 4.53
N THR A 775 -12.30 29.52 5.39
CA THR A 775 -13.38 29.98 6.25
C THR A 775 -13.77 31.41 5.89
N VAL A 776 -15.05 31.65 5.65
CA VAL A 776 -15.58 33.00 5.37
C VAL A 776 -16.60 33.38 6.42
N GLN A 777 -16.39 34.54 7.07
CA GLN A 777 -17.38 35.11 7.97
C GLN A 777 -18.45 35.89 7.20
N LEU A 778 -19.71 35.55 7.45
CA LEU A 778 -20.90 36.13 6.85
C LEU A 778 -21.71 36.89 7.90
N THR A 779 -22.46 37.89 7.45
CA THR A 779 -23.51 38.56 8.23
C THR A 779 -24.76 38.68 7.40
N THR A 780 -25.93 38.66 8.04
CA THR A 780 -27.22 38.80 7.36
C THR A 780 -27.99 40.00 7.91
N LYS A 781 -28.68 40.73 7.01
CA LYS A 781 -29.53 41.87 7.38
C LYS A 781 -30.95 41.61 6.88
N VAL A 782 -31.92 41.65 7.79
CA VAL A 782 -33.35 41.50 7.48
C VAL A 782 -34.00 42.87 7.43
N THR A 783 -34.69 43.18 6.33
CA THR A 783 -35.37 44.47 6.15
C THR A 783 -36.87 44.33 6.39
N PRO A 784 -37.52 45.27 7.12
CA PRO A 784 -36.95 46.44 7.82
C PRO A 784 -36.25 46.08 9.13
N THR A 785 -35.42 46.98 9.68
CA THR A 785 -34.65 46.77 10.94
C THR A 785 -35.52 46.38 12.15
N GLY A 786 -36.80 46.76 12.15
CA GLY A 786 -37.76 46.36 13.19
C GLY A 786 -38.27 44.91 13.08
N ALA A 787 -37.96 44.21 11.99
CA ALA A 787 -38.25 42.79 11.82
C ALA A 787 -37.21 41.93 12.57
N LEU A 788 -37.57 40.68 12.86
CA LEU A 788 -36.67 39.71 13.49
C LEU A 788 -35.43 39.48 12.59
N GLN A 789 -34.25 39.81 13.11
CA GLN A 789 -32.98 39.73 12.35
C GLN A 789 -32.39 38.31 12.29
N LYS A 790 -33.00 37.34 12.96
CA LYS A 790 -32.51 35.97 13.00
C LYS A 790 -32.84 35.25 11.68
N VAL A 791 -31.89 34.51 11.13
CA VAL A 791 -32.05 33.64 9.96
C VAL A 791 -31.68 32.19 10.27
N VAL A 792 -32.15 31.25 9.45
CA VAL A 792 -31.71 29.86 9.39
C VAL A 792 -31.10 29.60 8.02
N TRP A 793 -29.99 28.86 8.00
CA TRP A 793 -29.38 28.39 6.76
C TRP A 793 -29.88 27.00 6.38
N SER A 794 -30.23 26.84 5.11
CA SER A 794 -30.59 25.57 4.48
C SER A 794 -29.99 25.49 3.07
N SER A 795 -30.13 24.36 2.40
CA SER A 795 -29.71 24.22 1.01
C SER A 795 -30.57 23.17 0.31
N PRO A 796 -31.09 23.46 -0.90
CA PRO A 796 -31.73 22.46 -1.75
C PRO A 796 -30.72 21.52 -2.43
N THR A 797 -29.42 21.85 -2.43
CA THR A 797 -28.38 20.99 -2.98
C THR A 797 -28.26 19.70 -2.15
N THR A 798 -28.48 18.55 -2.79
CA THR A 798 -28.30 17.22 -2.17
C THR A 798 -26.87 17.06 -1.67
N ASN A 799 -26.70 16.55 -0.45
CA ASN A 799 -25.39 16.35 0.18
C ASN A 799 -24.50 17.61 0.15
N TYR A 800 -25.08 18.82 0.17
CA TYR A 800 -24.32 20.07 0.27
C TYR A 800 -23.37 20.07 1.46
N GLN A 801 -23.71 19.28 2.46
CA GLN A 801 -22.92 19.08 3.64
C GLN A 801 -21.55 18.42 3.36
N ASN A 802 -21.33 17.79 2.22
CA ASN A 802 -20.00 17.28 1.89
C ASN A 802 -19.13 18.36 1.22
N ILE A 803 -19.66 19.58 1.03
CA ILE A 803 -19.02 20.69 0.32
C ILE A 803 -18.92 21.92 1.23
N LEU A 804 -20.00 22.27 1.93
CA LEU A 804 -20.12 23.49 2.72
C LEU A 804 -20.79 23.24 4.09
N ARG A 805 -20.23 23.80 5.16
CA ARG A 805 -20.90 23.97 6.47
C ARG A 805 -21.12 25.46 6.71
N ILE A 806 -22.32 25.84 7.15
CA ILE A 806 -22.57 27.20 7.64
C ILE A 806 -23.05 27.11 9.09
N GLN A 807 -22.21 27.58 10.02
CA GLN A 807 -22.54 27.66 11.44
C GLN A 807 -23.03 29.07 11.75
N SER A 808 -24.22 29.19 12.35
CA SER A 808 -24.77 30.47 12.78
C SER A 808 -24.34 30.79 14.20
N ASN A 809 -23.87 32.01 14.43
CA ASN A 809 -23.52 32.52 15.74
C ASN A 809 -24.72 33.22 16.40
N SER A 810 -24.69 33.33 17.73
CA SER A 810 -25.73 34.01 18.50
C SER A 810 -25.81 35.52 18.27
N ASP A 811 -24.74 36.13 17.76
CA ASP A 811 -24.62 37.56 17.46
C ASP A 811 -25.19 37.97 16.08
N GLY A 812 -25.76 37.02 15.32
CA GLY A 812 -26.32 37.25 13.99
C GLY A 812 -25.31 37.07 12.84
N THR A 813 -24.06 36.76 13.14
CA THR A 813 -23.06 36.37 12.13
C THR A 813 -23.14 34.86 11.83
N SER A 814 -22.45 34.43 10.78
CA SER A 814 -22.30 33.02 10.44
C SER A 814 -20.89 32.75 9.92
N ILE A 815 -20.41 31.52 10.06
CA ILE A 815 -19.12 31.08 9.53
C ILE A 815 -19.37 29.99 8.50
N ALA A 816 -18.94 30.25 7.26
CA ALA A 816 -18.95 29.27 6.20
C ALA A 816 -17.60 28.54 6.15
N TYR A 817 -17.61 27.22 6.22
CA TYR A 817 -16.44 26.35 6.10
C TYR A 817 -16.51 25.54 4.80
N ALA A 818 -15.47 25.65 3.97
CA ALA A 818 -15.31 24.84 2.78
C ALA A 818 -14.78 23.44 3.14
N VAL A 819 -15.67 22.44 3.24
CA VAL A 819 -15.33 21.06 3.65
C VAL A 819 -15.21 20.08 2.49
N GLY A 820 -15.53 20.50 1.27
CA GLY A 820 -15.30 19.72 0.05
C GLY A 820 -15.43 20.59 -1.20
N VAL A 821 -14.93 20.09 -2.33
CA VAL A 821 -14.97 20.81 -3.61
C VAL A 821 -16.34 20.64 -4.28
N GLY A 822 -16.82 21.70 -4.93
CA GLY A 822 -18.10 21.68 -5.65
C GLY A 822 -18.87 22.99 -5.51
N THR A 823 -20.13 22.98 -5.94
CA THR A 823 -21.01 24.15 -5.88
C THR A 823 -22.24 23.85 -5.03
N VAL A 824 -22.57 24.76 -4.12
CA VAL A 824 -23.71 24.67 -3.20
C VAL A 824 -24.59 25.90 -3.37
N GLU A 825 -25.89 25.69 -3.48
CA GLU A 825 -26.89 26.75 -3.31
C GLU A 825 -27.26 26.84 -1.83
N ALA A 826 -26.71 27.81 -1.10
CA ALA A 826 -27.08 28.07 0.29
C ALA A 826 -28.22 29.08 0.37
N GLN A 827 -29.18 28.86 1.25
CA GLN A 827 -30.34 29.73 1.45
C GLN A 827 -30.38 30.21 2.90
N ALA A 828 -30.36 31.53 3.10
CA ALA A 828 -30.57 32.17 4.40
C ALA A 828 -32.01 32.68 4.47
N CYS A 829 -32.82 32.08 5.33
CA CYS A 829 -34.25 32.36 5.44
C CYS A 829 -34.61 32.89 6.83
N THR A 830 -35.52 33.86 6.91
CA THR A 830 -35.97 34.43 8.21
C THR A 830 -36.56 33.37 9.15
N VAL A 831 -36.27 33.46 10.45
CA VAL A 831 -36.83 32.54 11.47
C VAL A 831 -38.28 32.90 11.81
N SER A 832 -39.22 32.67 10.88
CA SER A 832 -40.66 32.52 11.14
C SER A 832 -41.42 32.30 9.84
N GLU A 833 -42.24 31.24 9.77
CA GLU A 833 -43.29 31.01 8.78
C GLU A 833 -44.65 30.86 9.48
N ALA A 834 -45.71 31.22 8.76
CA ALA A 834 -47.14 31.27 9.10
C ALA A 834 -47.57 32.43 10.01
N ASN A 835 -48.10 33.50 9.41
CA ASN A 835 -49.05 34.36 10.09
C ASN A 835 -50.33 33.54 10.30
N GLY A 836 -50.97 33.70 11.46
CA GLY A 836 -51.98 32.77 11.96
C GLY A 836 -53.23 32.56 11.10
N ASN A 837 -53.34 33.04 9.87
CA ASN A 837 -54.56 32.92 9.04
C ASN A 837 -54.61 31.70 8.11
N GLY A 838 -53.66 30.76 8.18
CA GLY A 838 -53.72 29.54 7.36
C GLY A 838 -53.48 29.78 5.85
N ASN A 839 -52.91 30.94 5.48
CA ASN A 839 -52.33 31.15 4.16
C ASN A 839 -50.85 30.76 4.18
N ASP A 840 -50.40 30.17 3.07
CA ASP A 840 -49.01 29.80 2.80
C ASP A 840 -48.08 31.02 3.00
N VAL A 841 -47.23 30.98 4.03
CA VAL A 841 -46.26 32.05 4.29
C VAL A 841 -44.91 31.56 3.85
N ARG A 842 -44.51 32.03 2.68
CA ARG A 842 -43.15 31.87 2.18
C ARG A 842 -42.18 32.58 3.12
N GLN A 843 -41.22 31.86 3.69
CA GLN A 843 -39.98 32.43 4.20
C GLN A 843 -39.45 33.47 3.21
N THR A 844 -39.01 34.60 3.73
CA THR A 844 -38.18 35.50 2.94
C THR A 844 -36.76 34.93 3.01
N CYS A 845 -36.25 34.51 1.86
CA CYS A 845 -34.94 33.91 1.73
C CYS A 845 -34.04 34.74 0.82
N ALA A 846 -32.74 34.69 1.10
CA ALA A 846 -31.69 35.06 0.17
C ALA A 846 -30.94 33.81 -0.26
N THR A 847 -30.61 33.72 -1.54
CA THR A 847 -29.79 32.64 -2.09
C THR A 847 -28.35 33.11 -2.26
N LEU A 848 -27.41 32.25 -1.87
CA LEU A 848 -25.98 32.42 -2.06
C LEU A 848 -25.44 31.18 -2.78
N ASN A 849 -24.95 31.35 -4.02
CA ASN A 849 -24.26 30.30 -4.74
C ASN A 849 -22.79 30.27 -4.31
N VAL A 850 -22.41 29.23 -3.57
CA VAL A 850 -21.04 29.04 -3.09
C VAL A 850 -20.31 28.05 -4.00
N THR A 851 -19.19 28.45 -4.57
CA THR A 851 -18.30 27.55 -5.31
C THR A 851 -17.03 27.35 -4.50
N VAL A 852 -16.80 26.11 -4.06
CA VAL A 852 -15.58 25.69 -3.39
C VAL A 852 -14.64 25.06 -4.42
N ALA A 853 -13.54 25.76 -4.70
CA ALA A 853 -12.47 25.28 -5.56
C ALA A 853 -11.47 24.43 -4.74
N ALA A 854 -10.78 23.50 -5.40
CA ALA A 854 -9.63 22.84 -4.79
C ALA A 854 -8.55 23.88 -4.50
N ASN A 855 -7.86 23.73 -3.38
CA ASN A 855 -6.66 24.50 -3.09
C ASN A 855 -5.56 24.08 -4.04
N VAL A 856 -5.36 24.87 -5.09
CA VAL A 856 -4.26 24.69 -6.00
C VAL A 856 -3.58 26.04 -6.08
N VAL A 857 -2.38 26.14 -5.52
CA VAL A 857 -1.56 27.36 -5.61
C VAL A 857 -1.40 27.70 -7.08
N ASN A 858 -1.83 28.89 -7.48
CA ASN A 858 -1.67 29.34 -8.85
C ASN A 858 -0.21 29.75 -9.06
N VAL A 859 0.51 29.02 -9.90
CA VAL A 859 1.93 29.24 -10.19
C VAL A 859 2.05 29.82 -11.61
N PRO A 860 2.09 31.15 -11.77
CA PRO A 860 2.27 31.78 -13.08
C PRO A 860 3.71 31.70 -13.60
N ASP A 861 4.70 31.58 -12.71
CA ASP A 861 6.12 31.44 -13.06
C ASP A 861 6.61 30.03 -12.72
N PHE A 862 6.65 29.16 -13.73
CA PHE A 862 7.08 27.76 -13.60
C PHE A 862 8.07 27.40 -14.71
N ASP A 863 9.31 27.12 -14.32
CA ASP A 863 10.33 26.60 -15.22
C ASP A 863 11.09 25.43 -14.59
N VAL A 864 11.38 24.43 -15.41
CA VAL A 864 12.16 23.25 -15.03
C VAL A 864 13.33 23.15 -15.99
N LYS A 865 14.54 23.22 -15.44
CA LYS A 865 15.79 23.18 -16.19
C LYS A 865 16.64 21.95 -15.83
N ALA A 866 17.31 21.38 -16.82
CA ALA A 866 18.42 20.45 -16.64
C ALA A 866 19.66 21.04 -17.31
N ASN A 867 20.82 21.01 -16.63
CA ASN A 867 22.08 21.57 -17.15
C ASN A 867 21.95 23.00 -17.71
N GLY A 868 21.11 23.82 -17.07
CA GLY A 868 20.85 25.21 -17.47
C GLY A 868 19.84 25.41 -18.63
N SER A 869 19.32 24.35 -19.24
CA SER A 869 18.35 24.41 -20.34
C SER A 869 16.94 24.04 -19.90
N SER A 870 15.92 24.81 -20.32
CA SER A 870 14.50 24.55 -19.99
C SER A 870 13.95 23.33 -20.75
N ILE A 871 13.25 22.42 -20.04
CA ILE A 871 12.83 21.09 -20.53
C ILE A 871 11.35 20.99 -20.95
N THR A 872 10.86 21.58 -22.04
CA THR A 872 9.40 21.58 -22.39
C THR A 872 8.62 20.24 -22.24
N ASN A 873 7.28 20.30 -22.13
CA ASN A 873 6.46 19.07 -22.15
C ASN A 873 6.72 18.24 -23.42
N GLY A 874 6.92 16.93 -23.26
CA GLY A 874 7.37 16.05 -24.35
C GLY A 874 8.90 16.06 -24.60
N SER A 875 9.64 16.87 -23.84
CA SER A 875 11.09 16.79 -23.59
C SER A 875 11.63 15.36 -23.63
N THR A 876 12.80 15.08 -24.20
CA THR A 876 13.53 13.83 -23.93
C THR A 876 14.95 14.19 -23.50
N LEU A 877 15.30 13.81 -22.28
CA LEU A 877 16.64 13.92 -21.72
C LEU A 877 17.37 12.60 -21.95
N THR A 878 18.51 12.62 -22.62
CA THR A 878 19.30 11.41 -22.87
C THR A 878 20.41 11.29 -21.84
N MET A 879 20.51 10.12 -21.21
CA MET A 879 21.50 9.84 -20.16
C MET A 879 22.18 8.50 -20.41
N LYS A 880 23.41 8.35 -19.94
CA LYS A 880 24.07 7.04 -19.83
C LYS A 880 23.67 6.37 -18.51
N PRO A 881 23.63 5.03 -18.43
CA PRO A 881 23.42 4.35 -17.15
C PRO A 881 24.36 4.87 -16.07
N LYS A 882 23.85 4.99 -14.84
CA LYS A 882 24.52 5.56 -13.65
C LYS A 882 24.83 7.06 -13.70
N ALA A 883 24.50 7.77 -14.77
CA ALA A 883 24.62 9.23 -14.80
C ALA A 883 23.54 9.87 -13.92
N THR A 884 23.86 11.03 -13.34
CA THR A 884 22.91 11.84 -12.57
C THR A 884 22.78 13.24 -13.16
N ILE A 885 21.58 13.81 -13.08
CA ILE A 885 21.30 15.19 -13.50
C ILE A 885 20.38 15.83 -12.47
N GLN A 886 20.81 16.96 -11.90
CA GLN A 886 19.98 17.76 -11.00
C GLN A 886 19.03 18.65 -11.80
N LEU A 887 17.73 18.58 -11.48
CA LEU A 887 16.76 19.55 -11.97
C LEU A 887 16.84 20.83 -11.14
N ASN A 888 16.79 21.96 -11.83
CA ASN A 888 16.61 23.27 -11.23
C ASN A 888 15.20 23.74 -11.58
N VAL A 889 14.31 23.71 -10.59
CA VAL A 889 12.92 24.15 -10.75
C VAL A 889 12.77 25.52 -10.11
N THR A 890 12.19 26.45 -10.87
CA THR A 890 11.70 27.72 -10.36
C THR A 890 10.19 27.67 -10.43
N ALA A 891 9.54 27.76 -9.28
CA ALA A 891 8.09 27.84 -9.18
C ALA A 891 7.76 28.98 -8.22
N LYS A 892 7.01 29.97 -8.69
CA LYS A 892 6.54 31.07 -7.85
C LYS A 892 5.06 31.32 -8.01
N ASP A 893 4.41 31.66 -6.91
CA ASP A 893 3.02 32.11 -6.90
C ASP A 893 2.86 33.53 -7.49
N ALA A 894 1.64 34.07 -7.48
CA ALA A 894 1.36 35.40 -8.03
C ALA A 894 2.01 36.53 -7.20
N GLU A 895 2.33 36.26 -5.94
CA GLU A 895 2.94 37.16 -4.97
C GLU A 895 4.48 37.11 -5.01
N GLY A 896 5.06 36.13 -5.72
CA GLY A 896 6.49 35.94 -5.92
C GLY A 896 7.16 35.03 -4.89
N ASN A 897 6.40 34.36 -4.02
CA ASN A 897 6.92 33.38 -3.07
C ASN A 897 7.26 32.08 -3.78
N ALA A 898 8.27 31.37 -3.29
CA ALA A 898 8.66 30.08 -3.84
C ALA A 898 7.64 29.00 -3.48
N VAL A 899 7.19 28.24 -4.48
CA VAL A 899 6.32 27.07 -4.32
C VAL A 899 7.16 25.81 -4.44
N ALA A 900 6.99 24.85 -3.52
CA ALA A 900 7.80 23.64 -3.53
C ALA A 900 7.40 22.74 -4.71
N PRO A 901 8.37 22.25 -5.50
CA PRO A 901 8.08 21.30 -6.56
C PRO A 901 8.12 19.86 -6.03
N THR A 902 7.24 19.01 -6.55
CA THR A 902 7.29 17.55 -6.37
C THR A 902 7.75 16.88 -7.66
N TYR A 903 8.39 15.72 -7.51
CA TYR A 903 9.02 14.99 -8.60
C TYR A 903 8.57 13.53 -8.55
N GLU A 904 8.27 12.97 -9.71
CA GLU A 904 7.83 11.58 -9.82
C GLU A 904 8.43 10.96 -11.08
N SER A 905 8.80 9.68 -11.00
CA SER A 905 9.27 8.91 -12.14
C SER A 905 8.37 7.71 -12.39
N TYR A 906 7.95 7.57 -13.65
CA TYR A 906 7.21 6.44 -14.17
C TYR A 906 8.19 5.58 -14.96
N ALA A 907 8.56 4.42 -14.39
CA ALA A 907 9.71 3.56 -14.72
C ALA A 907 11.02 3.92 -13.99
N THR A 908 10.99 3.83 -12.66
CA THR A 908 12.15 4.00 -11.75
C THR A 908 13.28 3.01 -12.05
N ASN A 909 12.95 1.81 -12.54
CA ASN A 909 13.92 0.83 -13.04
C ASN A 909 14.75 1.32 -14.25
N VAL A 910 14.29 2.37 -14.95
CA VAL A 910 15.02 3.03 -16.05
C VAL A 910 15.68 4.32 -15.56
N ALA A 911 14.94 5.19 -14.87
CA ALA A 911 15.51 6.38 -14.23
C ALA A 911 14.69 6.77 -12.99
N THR A 912 15.34 7.11 -11.89
CA THR A 912 14.70 7.58 -10.65
C THR A 912 14.72 9.11 -10.57
N ALA A 913 13.83 9.68 -9.75
CA ALA A 913 13.83 11.09 -9.38
C ALA A 913 13.73 11.19 -7.84
N SER A 914 14.64 11.92 -7.20
CA SER A 914 14.57 12.19 -5.75
C SER A 914 13.55 13.29 -5.43
N GLU A 915 13.21 13.41 -4.15
CA GLU A 915 12.39 14.52 -3.61
C GLU A 915 13.01 15.90 -3.86
N THR A 916 14.34 15.96 -4.06
CA THR A 916 15.08 17.18 -4.39
C THR A 916 15.24 17.42 -5.88
N GLY A 917 14.67 16.57 -6.75
CA GLY A 917 14.77 16.70 -8.20
C GLY A 917 16.07 16.17 -8.82
N LEU A 918 16.82 15.32 -8.12
CA LEU A 918 17.97 14.63 -8.67
C LEU A 918 17.50 13.42 -9.49
N ILE A 919 17.73 13.47 -10.80
CA ILE A 919 17.44 12.36 -11.72
C ILE A 919 18.64 11.43 -11.79
N THR A 920 18.44 10.13 -11.58
CA THR A 920 19.49 9.11 -11.72
C THR A 920 19.09 8.11 -12.79
N ALA A 921 19.92 7.95 -13.82
CA ALA A 921 19.74 6.92 -14.84
C ALA A 921 20.14 5.54 -14.30
N VAL A 922 19.23 4.57 -14.36
CA VAL A 922 19.42 3.24 -13.79
C VAL A 922 19.81 2.24 -14.89
N ALA A 923 18.94 2.02 -15.87
CA ALA A 923 19.13 1.02 -16.92
C ALA A 923 18.56 1.46 -18.27
N ASP A 924 19.02 0.84 -19.35
CA ASP A 924 18.60 1.17 -20.72
C ASP A 924 17.08 1.10 -20.89
N GLY A 925 16.49 2.17 -21.42
CA GLY A 925 15.05 2.29 -21.55
C GLY A 925 14.57 3.73 -21.64
N LYS A 926 13.27 3.93 -21.45
CA LYS A 926 12.65 5.25 -21.37
C LYS A 926 11.78 5.36 -20.12
N ALA A 927 12.08 6.31 -19.25
CA ALA A 927 11.26 6.70 -18.10
C ALA A 927 10.52 8.00 -18.41
N THR A 928 9.37 8.22 -17.77
CA THR A 928 8.67 9.52 -17.82
C THR A 928 8.81 10.20 -16.48
N ILE A 929 9.34 11.42 -16.45
CA ILE A 929 9.47 12.25 -15.26
C ILE A 929 8.34 13.29 -15.26
N VAL A 930 7.68 13.42 -14.12
CA VAL A 930 6.65 14.42 -13.86
C VAL A 930 7.14 15.35 -12.75
N VAL A 931 7.07 16.66 -12.99
CA VAL A 931 7.36 17.70 -12.01
C VAL A 931 6.12 18.54 -11.82
N ARG A 932 5.68 18.74 -10.58
CA ARG A 932 4.47 19.54 -10.26
C ARG A 932 4.81 20.63 -9.27
N ALA A 933 4.22 21.81 -9.43
CA ALA A 933 4.24 22.88 -8.44
C ALA A 933 2.94 23.68 -8.56
N GLY A 934 2.14 23.70 -7.50
CA GLY A 934 0.80 24.30 -7.54
C GLY A 934 -0.07 23.74 -8.68
N ASN A 935 -0.58 24.62 -9.55
CA ASN A 935 -1.40 24.25 -10.71
C ASN A 935 -0.60 23.86 -11.97
N GLN A 936 0.73 23.91 -11.92
CA GLN A 936 1.58 23.62 -13.07
C GLN A 936 2.08 22.18 -13.05
N THR A 937 2.18 21.59 -14.24
CA THR A 937 2.70 20.24 -14.41
C THR A 937 3.61 20.16 -15.63
N ARG A 938 4.76 19.53 -15.43
CA ARG A 938 5.81 19.31 -16.40
C ARG A 938 6.01 17.82 -16.61
N VAL A 939 5.91 17.36 -17.86
CA VAL A 939 6.06 15.94 -18.20
C VAL A 939 7.09 15.81 -19.32
N PHE A 940 8.18 15.10 -19.05
CA PHE A 940 9.24 14.84 -20.02
C PHE A 940 9.77 13.42 -19.86
N ALA A 941 10.41 12.89 -20.89
CA ALA A 941 11.02 11.58 -20.86
C ALA A 941 12.51 11.65 -20.50
N VAL A 942 13.01 10.60 -19.86
CA VAL A 942 14.44 10.31 -19.71
C VAL A 942 14.72 9.04 -20.50
N LYS A 943 15.53 9.14 -21.56
CA LYS A 943 16.01 8.00 -22.34
C LYS A 943 17.39 7.61 -21.84
N VAL A 944 17.51 6.43 -21.27
CA VAL A 944 18.79 5.87 -20.83
C VAL A 944 19.30 4.91 -21.89
N SER A 945 20.54 5.07 -22.32
CA SER A 945 21.16 4.16 -23.28
C SER A 945 22.65 3.97 -23.02
N SER A 946 23.06 2.70 -22.94
CA SER A 946 24.45 2.24 -22.81
C SER A 946 25.20 2.26 -24.14
N VAL A 947 24.48 2.43 -25.25
CA VAL A 947 25.02 2.43 -26.61
C VAL A 947 25.32 3.87 -27.00
N ASP A 948 26.59 4.18 -27.24
CA ASP A 948 26.95 5.42 -27.92
C ASP A 948 26.32 5.42 -29.32
N PRO A 949 25.73 6.54 -29.79
CA PRO A 949 25.12 6.59 -31.11
C PRO A 949 26.16 6.14 -32.15
N VAL A 950 25.92 4.99 -32.78
CA VAL A 950 26.85 4.40 -33.75
C VAL A 950 26.96 5.35 -34.94
N GLN A 951 28.16 5.89 -35.15
CA GLN A 951 28.50 6.62 -36.36
C GLN A 951 28.79 5.61 -37.47
N TYR A 952 28.00 5.64 -38.55
CA TYR A 952 28.27 4.83 -39.73
C TYR A 952 29.02 5.67 -40.77
N THR A 953 30.07 5.07 -41.35
CA THR A 953 30.69 5.57 -42.58
C THR A 953 30.18 4.69 -43.72
N TYR A 954 29.38 5.26 -44.62
CA TYR A 954 28.95 4.57 -45.83
C TYR A 954 29.90 4.90 -46.97
N VAL A 955 30.47 3.87 -47.58
CA VAL A 955 31.30 3.98 -48.78
C VAL A 955 30.54 3.33 -49.93
N TYR A 956 30.08 4.13 -50.89
CA TYR A 956 29.37 3.63 -52.06
C TYR A 956 30.34 3.40 -53.22
N PHE A 957 30.29 2.18 -53.76
CA PHE A 957 30.90 1.82 -55.04
C PHE A 957 29.76 1.62 -56.07
N PRO A 958 29.72 2.38 -57.18
CA PRO A 958 28.75 2.10 -58.23
C PRO A 958 29.08 0.76 -58.88
N ALA A 959 28.13 -0.17 -58.86
CA ALA A 959 28.23 -1.43 -59.59
C ALA A 959 27.85 -1.19 -61.06
N SER A 960 28.85 -1.05 -61.93
CA SER A 960 28.68 -1.26 -63.37
C SER A 960 29.54 -2.43 -63.80
N GLY A 961 28.95 -3.36 -64.56
CA GLY A 961 29.54 -4.64 -64.97
C GLY A 961 30.89 -4.52 -65.68
N GLU A 962 31.52 -5.69 -65.82
CA GLU A 962 32.85 -5.96 -66.40
C GLU A 962 33.41 -4.86 -67.32
N GLY A 963 34.54 -4.26 -66.92
CA GLY A 963 35.47 -3.60 -67.85
C GLY A 963 35.67 -2.08 -67.78
N ALA A 964 35.22 -1.37 -66.75
CA ALA A 964 35.56 0.07 -66.62
C ALA A 964 35.86 0.48 -65.16
N TRP A 965 37.11 0.31 -64.73
CA TRP A 965 37.64 1.05 -63.58
C TRP A 965 38.02 2.47 -64.05
N GLY A 966 37.00 3.31 -64.24
CA GLY A 966 37.20 4.74 -64.43
C GLY A 966 37.42 5.40 -63.07
N SER A 967 38.58 6.03 -62.90
CA SER A 967 38.85 6.95 -61.79
C SER A 967 37.71 7.96 -61.66
N ASP A 968 37.29 8.21 -60.41
CA ASP A 968 36.36 9.27 -59.98
C ASP A 968 34.88 8.88 -59.84
N THR A 969 34.52 8.07 -58.85
CA THR A 969 33.46 8.42 -57.87
C THR A 969 33.34 7.39 -56.74
N VAL A 970 34.05 7.60 -55.63
CA VAL A 970 33.69 7.01 -54.33
C VAL A 970 32.91 8.07 -53.55
N TRP A 971 31.73 7.71 -53.05
CA TRP A 971 30.95 8.61 -52.19
C TRP A 971 31.12 8.15 -50.75
N VAL A 972 31.72 9.01 -49.93
CA VAL A 972 31.86 8.80 -48.48
C VAL A 972 30.83 9.67 -47.77
N HIS A 973 29.99 9.05 -46.96
CA HIS A 973 28.98 9.75 -46.16
C HIS A 973 29.14 9.43 -44.66
N TYR A 974 29.00 10.46 -43.84
CA TYR A 974 29.04 10.39 -42.38
C TYR A 974 27.65 10.71 -41.81
N GLY A 975 27.04 9.80 -41.04
CA GLY A 975 25.72 10.04 -40.45
C GLY A 975 25.37 9.10 -39.28
N THR A 976 24.43 9.55 -38.44
CA THR A 976 23.83 8.80 -37.32
C THR A 976 22.52 8.16 -37.76
N GLY A 977 22.37 6.85 -37.55
CA GLY A 977 21.43 5.96 -38.25
C GLY A 977 19.90 6.14 -38.10
N GLU A 978 19.37 7.32 -37.76
CA GLU A 978 17.91 7.55 -37.61
C GLU A 978 17.23 8.28 -38.78
N GLN A 979 17.92 8.63 -39.87
CA GLN A 979 17.28 9.22 -41.06
C GLN A 979 17.74 8.60 -42.38
N LEU A 980 17.05 7.54 -42.82
CA LEU A 980 17.03 7.09 -44.22
C LEU A 980 15.79 7.65 -44.93
N ALA A 981 15.64 8.97 -44.98
CA ALA A 981 14.62 9.63 -45.80
C ALA A 981 15.02 11.08 -46.12
N GLY A 982 15.76 11.27 -47.22
CA GLY A 982 16.00 12.60 -47.79
C GLY A 982 17.43 12.81 -48.28
N PHE A 983 17.72 12.39 -49.52
CA PHE A 983 19.00 12.71 -50.15
C PHE A 983 19.08 14.20 -50.50
N ARG A 984 20.02 14.93 -49.90
CA ARG A 984 20.58 16.18 -50.45
C ARG A 984 22.08 16.02 -50.61
N THR A 985 22.55 16.18 -51.83
CA THR A 985 23.97 16.12 -52.20
C THR A 985 24.70 17.39 -51.73
N TYR A 986 25.75 17.23 -50.93
CA TYR A 986 26.73 18.28 -50.66
C TYR A 986 28.12 17.81 -51.07
N GLY A 987 28.72 18.51 -52.04
CA GLY A 987 30.17 18.59 -52.27
C GLY A 987 30.85 17.39 -52.93
N ARG A 988 31.43 17.61 -54.13
CA ARG A 988 32.44 16.71 -54.71
C ARG A 988 33.79 16.99 -54.04
N CYS A 989 34.36 16.01 -53.33
CA CYS A 989 35.80 15.97 -53.07
C CYS A 989 36.47 15.19 -54.22
N ARG A 990 37.43 15.82 -54.90
CA ARG A 990 38.41 15.12 -55.74
C ARG A 990 39.53 14.64 -54.83
N LEU A 991 39.85 13.35 -54.89
CA LEU A 991 41.11 12.80 -54.40
C LEU A 991 42.16 12.90 -55.50
#